data_AF-A0A2I0K2Z5-F1
#
_entry.id   AF-A0A2I0K2Z5-F1
#
_cell.length_a   1.000
_cell.length_b   1.000
_cell.length_c   1.000
_cell.angle_alpha   90.00
_cell.angle_beta   90.00
_cell.angle_gamma   90.00
#
_symmetry.space_group_name_H-M   'P 1'
#
loop_
_entity.id
_entity.type
_entity.pdbx_description
1 polymer ?
#
loop_
_entity_poly.entity_id
_entity_poly.type
_entity_poly.pdbx_seq_one_letter_code
_entity_poly.pdbx_strand_id
1 'polypeptide(L)'
;MDSMDIDSPPQTGSLTSPDDRIRAKLAQIGVPDEYLRSFQSVLVDFVRGNESWVPQLVSAILPSDEEVAELQQRSKAGSKKTAGALTVKERLRASMVWLQWLMFRSEPTNALNYLSEMNVGERGVCGAVWGNNDIAYRCRTCEQDPTCAICVPCFENGDHKDHDYSTIYTGGGCCDCGDITAWKREGFCSRHKGAEWIRPLPPEIAKSVQPVLDFLFSCWRDKLMLAESIRQERRKASNDSVEGTKFGNDLTFIVVEMLLEFCKHSESLVSFVSIRLFSCDGLLDILVRSERILNELVVKKLHELLLKLLAEPSFKYEFAKAFLSYYPTVVCEAVKECNDDAFKDYAAISTFSVQIFTVPTLTPRLVKEMNLLAMLFGCLGEIFASTAGEDGRLQVTKWQGLYDTTIRVVEDIRFVMSHAVVPKYILCNQQDILRTWMKLLAFVQGMNPQKRETGIPAEEEIENTHLPFGLCFSIASIHSLLVNGAYSDAHFEETSDFSLFNTCQKSSDDADSLRHAKVGRLSQESSACGVTGMSSPSGCGSKAPDDDSTTDLQLRVPAPVLWLIYECLRALENWLLADNTLGAPSASSRSTSLVSSSNFSAFKKLLRIRRGRHIFGRLSSSDDQQAQQSRPEDDDVSMALEDGKDSEREVKLMLRDEGHSFSGSTTSSDSSGAVGDDHAPEWEALHVLSLSEWPNIIYDVSSQDISVHIPLHRLLSLLLQRALKRCYGESTISIPWHPSASSSNFFEHILGRCHPLGFSAFTMEHPLRIRVFVAEVHAGMWKKNGEAALLSCEWYRSVRWSEQGLELDLFMLQCCAALAPPDLYVKRILERFGLSNYLSLNPARASEYEPVLVQEMLTLIIQIVKERRFCGLTTSESLRRELVYKLAAGDATHSQLVKALPRDLSKFSRLQEVLDTVASYSNPSGYNQGMYSLRWPYWKELDLYHPRWNSRDLQVAEERYARFCSVSAVTAQLPRWTPIYAPLSRIAGVATCKMILQIIRAVLFYAVLNDKPSESRAPDTVLIPALHLFSLALDICFQLRESNKLLSYVGDSLPILAFATEEVADGLAYGFGELSLLSLLVMLKKLHKRDGESLADAGSCDLSSLVENLLKKCAELDSSCMTKLQQLAPELVNQLSQSALNIDMGSSGSASDGEKRKAKARQRQAAIMAKMRAEQSKFLASIDSSGEGLSSAEEVTQSVATNETQESARDVCSLCHDTTSKIPLSFLIHLQV
;
A
#
# COMPACT_ATOMS: atom_id res chain seq x y z
N MET A 1 40.35 92.78 34.24
CA MET A 1 40.75 91.61 35.04
C MET A 1 39.71 90.52 34.79
N ASP A 2 40.21 89.29 34.73
CA ASP A 2 39.54 88.02 35.04
C ASP A 2 38.37 87.54 34.16
N SER A 3 38.73 86.58 33.29
CA SER A 3 38.03 85.33 32.95
C SER A 3 36.52 85.16 33.12
N MET A 4 35.88 84.64 32.07
CA MET A 4 35.30 83.28 32.16
C MET A 4 35.18 82.59 30.79
N ASP A 5 35.08 81.26 30.81
CA ASP A 5 35.12 80.35 29.66
C ASP A 5 33.77 80.18 28.93
N ILE A 6 33.81 79.58 27.73
CA ILE A 6 32.68 78.85 27.13
C ILE A 6 33.21 77.55 26.51
N ASP A 7 32.59 76.42 26.86
CA ASP A 7 32.98 75.07 26.43
C ASP A 7 32.84 74.80 24.92
N SER A 8 33.65 73.86 24.43
CA SER A 8 33.40 73.15 23.16
C SER A 8 32.83 71.75 23.45
N PRO A 9 31.73 71.32 22.78
CA PRO A 9 31.12 70.02 23.04
C PRO A 9 31.96 68.84 22.51
N PRO A 10 31.83 67.64 23.11
CA PRO A 10 32.57 66.47 22.69
C PRO A 10 32.14 65.95 21.31
N GLN A 11 33.07 65.30 20.61
CA GLN A 11 32.85 64.77 19.25
C GLN A 11 31.79 63.68 19.22
N THR A 12 30.74 63.87 18.42
CA THR A 12 29.77 62.84 18.08
C THR A 12 30.29 61.97 16.93
N GLY A 13 30.54 60.69 17.20
CA GLY A 13 30.99 59.74 16.18
C GLY A 13 29.99 59.61 15.02
N SER A 14 30.49 59.69 13.79
CA SER A 14 29.66 59.79 12.60
C SER A 14 28.94 58.49 12.22
N LEU A 15 27.71 58.63 11.70
CA LEU A 15 26.97 57.58 11.03
C LEU A 15 27.58 57.36 9.63
N THR A 16 28.62 56.53 9.54
CA THR A 16 29.22 56.12 8.27
C THR A 16 28.29 55.18 7.49
N SER A 17 28.23 55.33 6.16
CA SER A 17 27.46 54.40 5.31
C SER A 17 28.13 53.02 5.26
N PRO A 18 27.42 51.96 4.82
CA PRO A 18 28.01 50.63 4.66
C PRO A 18 29.24 50.64 3.75
N ASP A 19 29.23 51.51 2.73
CA ASP A 19 30.31 51.65 1.75
C ASP A 19 31.48 52.49 2.29
N ASP A 20 31.24 53.49 3.15
CA ASP A 20 32.32 54.20 3.85
C ASP A 20 33.06 53.24 4.80
N ARG A 21 32.32 52.38 5.52
CA ARG A 21 32.88 51.34 6.39
C ARG A 21 33.74 50.36 5.60
N ILE A 22 33.25 49.85 4.47
CA ILE A 22 34.03 48.93 3.61
C ILE A 22 35.31 49.61 3.12
N ARG A 23 35.24 50.86 2.64
CA ARG A 23 36.41 51.63 2.22
C ARG A 23 37.42 51.85 3.36
N ALA A 24 36.96 52.14 4.58
CA ALA A 24 37.84 52.26 5.75
C ALA A 24 38.58 50.94 6.07
N LYS A 25 37.90 49.79 6.00
CA LYS A 25 38.54 48.47 6.19
C LYS A 25 39.53 48.14 5.06
N LEU A 26 39.23 48.53 3.82
CA LEU A 26 40.15 48.36 2.68
C LEU A 26 41.41 49.22 2.82
N ALA A 27 41.28 50.48 3.29
CA ALA A 27 42.42 51.33 3.62
C ALA A 27 43.30 50.72 4.72
N GLN A 28 42.69 50.15 5.77
CA GLN A 28 43.41 49.52 6.88
C GLN A 28 44.26 48.31 6.47
N ILE A 29 43.85 47.53 5.47
CA ILE A 29 44.67 46.43 4.91
C ILE A 29 45.67 46.91 3.83
N GLY A 30 45.75 48.21 3.55
CA GLY A 30 46.74 48.79 2.64
C GLY A 30 46.30 48.99 1.19
N VAL A 31 45.00 48.92 0.88
CA VAL A 31 44.51 49.35 -0.45
C VAL A 31 44.72 50.87 -0.57
N PRO A 32 45.44 51.38 -1.59
CA PRO A 32 45.76 52.79 -1.66
C PRO A 32 44.51 53.68 -1.83
N ASP A 33 44.55 54.81 -1.14
CA ASP A 33 43.49 55.81 -1.01
C ASP A 33 42.88 56.27 -2.36
N GLU A 34 43.68 56.27 -3.43
CA GLU A 34 43.25 56.60 -4.79
C GLU A 34 42.20 55.63 -5.34
N TYR A 35 42.26 54.35 -4.98
CA TYR A 35 41.29 53.32 -5.38
C TYR A 35 40.00 53.32 -4.54
N LEU A 36 39.94 54.14 -3.49
CA LEU A 36 38.83 54.17 -2.52
C LEU A 36 37.94 55.42 -2.65
N ARG A 37 38.34 56.41 -3.44
CA ARG A 37 37.67 57.73 -3.50
C ARG A 37 36.39 57.76 -4.34
N SER A 38 36.20 56.86 -5.30
CA SER A 38 35.01 56.86 -6.17
C SER A 38 34.70 55.50 -6.80
N PHE A 39 33.57 54.91 -6.40
CA PHE A 39 32.93 53.70 -6.97
C PHE A 39 33.68 52.36 -6.89
N GLN A 40 32.89 51.28 -6.84
CA GLN A 40 33.34 49.88 -6.78
C GLN A 40 34.18 49.46 -8.00
N SER A 41 33.96 50.12 -9.14
CA SER A 41 34.72 49.91 -10.38
C SER A 41 36.23 50.13 -10.21
N VAL A 42 36.65 51.08 -9.37
CA VAL A 42 38.08 51.40 -9.21
C VAL A 42 38.80 50.37 -8.33
N LEU A 43 38.09 49.70 -7.41
CA LEU A 43 38.63 48.53 -6.69
C LEU A 43 38.89 47.35 -7.64
N VAL A 44 38.06 47.18 -8.68
CA VAL A 44 38.31 46.16 -9.72
C VAL A 44 39.61 46.43 -10.47
N ASP A 45 39.94 47.69 -10.76
CA ASP A 45 41.19 48.05 -11.42
C ASP A 45 42.42 47.73 -10.54
N PHE A 46 42.33 47.94 -9.22
CA PHE A 46 43.35 47.49 -8.26
C PHE A 46 43.53 45.96 -8.31
N VAL A 47 42.43 45.20 -8.29
CA VAL A 47 42.47 43.72 -8.31
C VAL A 47 42.98 43.17 -9.64
N ARG A 48 42.73 43.84 -10.77
CA ARG A 48 43.27 43.46 -12.08
C ARG A 48 44.80 43.47 -12.12
N GLY A 49 45.46 44.19 -11.22
CA GLY A 49 46.92 44.15 -11.01
C GLY A 49 47.40 43.30 -9.83
N ASN A 50 46.49 42.85 -8.94
CA ASN A 50 46.83 42.28 -7.62
C ASN A 50 45.94 41.07 -7.25
N GLU A 51 45.80 40.08 -8.15
CA GLU A 51 44.86 38.96 -7.97
C GLU A 51 45.08 38.14 -6.68
N SER A 52 46.32 38.09 -6.16
CA SER A 52 46.64 37.41 -4.89
C SER A 52 46.00 38.04 -3.65
N TRP A 53 45.54 39.29 -3.73
CA TRP A 53 44.88 40.00 -2.62
C TRP A 53 43.41 39.61 -2.44
N VAL A 54 42.80 38.88 -3.38
CA VAL A 54 41.34 38.58 -3.35
C VAL A 54 40.87 38.00 -2.00
N PRO A 55 41.51 36.99 -1.37
CA PRO A 55 41.07 36.48 -0.06
C PRO A 55 41.05 37.55 1.05
N GLN A 56 42.06 38.43 1.06
CA GLN A 56 42.19 39.51 2.05
C GLN A 56 41.11 40.57 1.84
N LEU A 57 40.82 40.92 0.58
CA LEU A 57 39.77 41.85 0.19
C LEU A 57 38.38 41.33 0.56
N VAL A 58 38.07 40.05 0.29
CA VAL A 58 36.80 39.43 0.69
C VAL A 58 36.64 39.43 2.23
N SER A 59 37.72 39.10 2.96
CA SER A 59 37.73 39.16 4.42
C SER A 59 37.55 40.57 5.00
N ALA A 60 38.02 41.61 4.30
CA ALA A 60 37.85 43.01 4.72
C ALA A 60 36.45 43.55 4.41
N ILE A 61 35.88 43.18 3.27
CA ILE A 61 34.52 43.55 2.84
C ILE A 61 33.47 42.99 3.81
N LEU A 62 33.58 41.71 4.17
CA LEU A 62 32.67 41.06 5.12
C LEU A 62 32.77 41.67 6.55
N PRO A 63 31.71 41.59 7.37
CA PRO A 63 31.78 41.98 8.79
C PRO A 63 32.68 41.04 9.59
N SER A 64 33.48 41.57 10.53
CA SER A 64 34.14 40.72 11.55
C SER A 64 33.16 40.31 12.65
N ASP A 65 33.49 39.27 13.42
CA ASP A 65 32.66 38.83 14.56
C ASP A 65 32.53 39.90 15.65
N GLU A 66 33.55 40.75 15.81
CA GLU A 66 33.54 41.90 16.72
C GLU A 66 32.52 42.96 16.27
N GLU A 67 32.52 43.31 14.97
CA GLU A 67 31.51 44.21 14.39
C GLU A 67 30.09 43.66 14.57
N VAL A 68 29.92 42.35 14.44
CA VAL A 68 28.62 41.67 14.64
C VAL A 68 28.19 41.72 16.11
N ALA A 69 29.10 41.46 17.05
CA ALA A 69 28.83 41.50 18.48
C ALA A 69 28.43 42.91 18.95
N GLU A 70 29.16 43.96 18.53
CA GLU A 70 28.82 45.35 18.85
C GLU A 70 27.41 45.74 18.38
N LEU A 71 27.06 45.38 17.14
CA LEU A 71 25.76 45.71 16.56
C LEU A 71 24.61 44.97 17.27
N GLN A 72 24.85 43.74 17.73
CA GLN A 72 23.88 42.99 18.52
C GLN A 72 23.66 43.62 19.90
N GLN A 73 24.72 44.00 20.61
CA GLN A 73 24.63 44.72 21.89
C GLN A 73 23.87 46.05 21.75
N ARG A 74 24.20 46.86 20.72
CA ARG A 74 23.48 48.12 20.42
C ARG A 74 22.00 47.90 20.09
N SER A 75 21.60 46.71 19.63
CA SER A 75 20.19 46.36 19.38
C SER A 75 19.42 45.87 20.61
N LYS A 76 20.11 45.44 21.68
CA LYS A 76 19.52 45.07 22.97
C LYS A 76 19.28 46.26 23.90
N ALA A 77 20.17 47.26 23.86
CA ALA A 77 19.99 48.50 24.61
C ALA A 77 18.77 49.25 24.05
N GLY A 78 17.64 49.21 24.76
CA GLY A 78 16.32 49.72 24.35
C GLY A 78 16.19 51.25 24.22
N SER A 79 17.18 51.91 23.61
CA SER A 79 17.14 53.32 23.30
C SER A 79 16.04 53.63 22.28
N LYS A 80 15.44 54.81 22.40
CA LYS A 80 14.38 55.31 21.50
C LYS A 80 14.87 55.29 20.06
N LYS A 81 14.01 54.90 19.11
CA LYS A 81 14.26 54.83 17.65
C LYS A 81 15.12 55.99 17.13
N THR A 82 16.44 55.80 17.08
CA THR A 82 17.38 56.69 16.39
C THR A 82 17.37 56.34 14.91
N ALA A 83 16.66 57.14 14.12
CA ALA A 83 16.58 56.98 12.67
C ALA A 83 18.01 57.10 12.08
N GLY A 84 18.51 56.01 11.49
CA GLY A 84 19.87 55.93 10.91
C GLY A 84 20.67 54.68 11.29
N ALA A 85 20.26 53.90 12.30
CA ALA A 85 20.96 52.68 12.72
C ALA A 85 20.77 51.51 11.71
N LEU A 86 21.62 51.47 10.68
CA LEU A 86 21.67 50.42 9.64
C LEU A 86 21.79 49.01 10.22
N THR A 87 20.88 48.13 9.80
CA THR A 87 20.79 46.72 10.21
C THR A 87 21.97 45.88 9.70
N VAL A 88 22.19 44.74 10.35
CA VAL A 88 23.17 43.73 9.92
C VAL A 88 22.89 43.26 8.49
N LYS A 89 21.60 43.06 8.15
CA LYS A 89 21.16 42.63 6.81
C LYS A 89 21.46 43.65 5.71
N GLU A 90 21.33 44.95 5.98
CA GLU A 90 21.70 46.01 5.02
C GLU A 90 23.22 46.08 4.80
N ARG A 91 24.02 45.91 5.87
CA ARG A 91 25.49 45.83 5.77
C ARG A 91 25.94 44.61 4.96
N LEU A 92 25.28 43.47 5.14
CA LEU A 92 25.53 42.26 4.36
C LEU A 92 25.12 42.42 2.89
N ARG A 93 24.00 43.08 2.58
CA ARG A 93 23.63 43.42 1.19
C ARG A 93 24.69 44.28 0.50
N ALA A 94 25.14 45.36 1.14
CA ALA A 94 26.23 46.17 0.61
C ALA A 94 27.48 45.32 0.37
N SER A 95 27.85 44.47 1.34
CA SER A 95 28.99 43.54 1.20
C SER A 95 28.85 42.64 -0.04
N MET A 96 27.69 42.02 -0.29
CA MET A 96 27.48 41.20 -1.49
C MET A 96 27.52 41.98 -2.81
N VAL A 97 27.17 43.26 -2.82
CA VAL A 97 27.35 44.10 -4.02
C VAL A 97 28.84 44.29 -4.30
N TRP A 98 29.65 44.64 -3.30
CA TRP A 98 31.12 44.74 -3.47
C TRP A 98 31.74 43.41 -3.90
N LEU A 99 31.29 42.27 -3.34
CA LEU A 99 31.77 40.95 -3.78
C LEU A 99 31.39 40.63 -5.23
N GLN A 100 30.19 41.01 -5.69
CA GLN A 100 29.79 40.83 -7.10
C GLN A 100 30.63 41.66 -8.07
N TRP A 101 31.02 42.89 -7.71
CA TRP A 101 31.95 43.68 -8.51
C TRP A 101 33.33 42.99 -8.63
N LEU A 102 33.82 42.36 -7.57
CA LEU A 102 35.04 41.53 -7.62
C LEU A 102 34.87 40.27 -8.49
N MET A 103 33.73 39.58 -8.38
CA MET A 103 33.40 38.37 -9.14
C MET A 103 33.39 38.62 -10.65
N PHE A 104 32.69 39.67 -11.11
CA PHE A 104 32.45 39.91 -12.53
C PHE A 104 33.43 40.91 -13.18
N ARG A 105 34.29 41.57 -12.38
CA ARG A 105 35.23 42.60 -12.81
C ARG A 105 34.61 43.72 -13.67
N SER A 106 33.32 43.98 -13.44
CA SER A 106 32.47 44.93 -14.14
C SER A 106 31.20 45.17 -13.31
N GLU A 107 30.30 46.03 -13.79
CA GLU A 107 28.99 46.24 -13.15
C GLU A 107 28.19 44.91 -13.16
N PRO A 108 27.79 44.37 -11.99
CA PRO A 108 27.20 43.02 -11.91
C PRO A 108 25.95 42.82 -12.76
N THR A 109 25.06 43.82 -12.81
CA THR A 109 23.84 43.78 -13.62
C THR A 109 24.15 43.57 -15.11
N ASN A 110 25.20 44.23 -15.61
CA ASN A 110 25.58 44.14 -17.02
C ASN A 110 26.24 42.80 -17.34
N ALA A 111 27.04 42.26 -16.41
CA ALA A 111 27.64 40.93 -16.54
C ALA A 111 26.59 39.81 -16.51
N LEU A 112 25.61 39.91 -15.61
CA LEU A 112 24.49 38.97 -15.51
C LEU A 112 23.59 39.05 -16.76
N ASN A 113 23.24 40.27 -17.22
CA ASN A 113 22.49 40.46 -18.45
C ASN A 113 23.23 39.88 -19.67
N TYR A 114 24.54 40.15 -19.81
CA TYR A 114 25.39 39.57 -20.86
C TYR A 114 25.39 38.03 -20.84
N LEU A 115 25.55 37.42 -19.66
CA LEU A 115 25.45 35.97 -19.50
C LEU A 115 24.03 35.44 -19.82
N SER A 116 22.97 36.23 -19.63
CA SER A 116 21.62 35.85 -20.04
C SER A 116 21.42 35.92 -21.56
N GLU A 117 21.97 36.95 -22.22
CA GLU A 117 21.94 37.13 -23.68
C GLU A 117 22.73 36.05 -24.41
N MET A 118 23.87 35.60 -23.87
CA MET A 118 24.64 34.48 -24.41
C MET A 118 23.87 33.14 -24.48
N ASN A 119 22.80 32.97 -23.70
CA ASN A 119 22.06 31.72 -23.54
C ASN A 119 20.65 31.75 -24.18
N VAL A 120 20.33 32.76 -25.00
CA VAL A 120 19.01 32.89 -25.64
C VAL A 120 18.80 31.84 -26.73
N GLY A 121 18.14 30.73 -26.38
CA GLY A 121 17.66 29.69 -27.30
C GLY A 121 18.26 28.29 -27.09
N GLU A 122 19.23 28.14 -26.18
CA GLU A 122 19.91 26.88 -25.89
C GLU A 122 20.05 26.67 -24.38
N ARG A 123 18.92 26.48 -23.69
CA ARG A 123 18.93 26.03 -22.28
C ARG A 123 19.10 24.52 -22.21
N GLY A 124 19.66 24.03 -21.11
CA GLY A 124 19.84 22.61 -20.86
C GLY A 124 18.58 21.97 -20.28
N VAL A 125 18.13 22.50 -19.13
CA VAL A 125 17.09 21.91 -18.28
C VAL A 125 16.16 22.97 -17.72
N CYS A 126 14.89 22.63 -17.46
CA CYS A 126 13.89 23.63 -17.07
C CYS A 126 13.93 24.01 -15.59
N GLY A 127 13.82 23.02 -14.68
CA GLY A 127 13.86 23.25 -13.23
C GLY A 127 12.84 24.30 -12.72
N ALA A 128 11.74 24.53 -13.44
CA ALA A 128 10.70 25.47 -13.03
C ALA A 128 9.96 24.91 -11.82
N VAL A 129 10.10 25.57 -10.66
CA VAL A 129 9.50 25.13 -9.38
C VAL A 129 8.03 25.51 -9.35
N TRP A 130 7.18 24.59 -8.89
CA TRP A 130 5.74 24.78 -8.76
C TRP A 130 5.31 25.19 -7.35
N GLY A 131 4.18 25.88 -7.27
CA GLY A 131 3.40 26.06 -6.05
C GLY A 131 2.38 24.92 -5.80
N ASN A 132 1.50 25.16 -4.82
CA ASN A 132 0.37 24.29 -4.53
C ASN A 132 -0.80 24.58 -5.48
N ASN A 133 -1.36 23.54 -6.08
CA ASN A 133 -2.39 23.56 -7.13
C ASN A 133 -1.95 24.20 -8.46
N ASP A 134 -0.66 24.34 -8.70
CA ASP A 134 -0.13 24.67 -10.03
C ASP A 134 -0.41 23.54 -11.03
N ILE A 135 -0.53 23.90 -12.32
CA ILE A 135 -0.83 22.95 -13.40
C ILE A 135 0.47 22.42 -14.01
N ALA A 136 0.60 21.09 -14.07
CA ALA A 136 1.66 20.41 -14.79
C ALA A 136 1.10 19.30 -15.70
N TYR A 137 1.89 18.84 -16.66
CA TYR A 137 1.57 17.77 -17.58
C TYR A 137 2.43 16.55 -17.32
N ARG A 138 1.79 15.38 -17.35
CA ARG A 138 2.45 14.07 -17.35
C ARG A 138 2.20 13.38 -18.67
N CYS A 139 3.26 12.87 -19.29
CA CYS A 139 3.20 12.22 -20.59
C CYS A 139 3.75 10.81 -20.44
N ARG A 140 2.89 9.80 -20.45
CA ARG A 140 3.25 8.39 -20.18
C ARG A 140 4.15 7.80 -21.28
N THR A 141 4.20 8.44 -22.44
CA THR A 141 5.18 8.16 -23.50
C THR A 141 6.59 8.70 -23.16
N CYS A 142 6.70 9.87 -22.51
CA CYS A 142 7.96 10.59 -22.32
C CYS A 142 8.53 10.56 -20.89
N GLU A 143 7.70 10.34 -19.87
CA GLU A 143 8.12 10.18 -18.47
C GLU A 143 8.95 8.89 -18.32
N GLN A 144 10.01 8.94 -17.51
CA GLN A 144 10.83 7.76 -17.18
C GLN A 144 10.26 7.00 -15.96
N ASP A 145 9.50 7.69 -15.09
CA ASP A 145 8.77 7.11 -13.96
C ASP A 145 7.40 7.77 -13.72
N PRO A 146 6.50 7.14 -12.95
CA PRO A 146 5.15 7.67 -12.70
C PRO A 146 5.05 8.90 -11.77
N THR A 147 6.11 9.68 -11.59
CA THR A 147 6.12 10.94 -10.84
C THR A 147 6.67 12.14 -11.63
N CYS A 148 7.41 11.92 -12.72
CA CYS A 148 7.94 13.03 -13.53
C CYS A 148 6.81 13.87 -14.11
N ALA A 149 7.01 15.18 -14.21
CA ALA A 149 6.06 16.10 -14.85
C ALA A 149 6.77 17.32 -15.45
N ILE A 150 6.12 17.96 -16.42
CA ILE A 150 6.61 19.19 -17.04
C ILE A 150 5.60 20.33 -16.93
N CYS A 151 6.09 21.55 -16.76
CA CYS A 151 5.24 22.73 -16.69
C CYS A 151 4.54 23.01 -18.03
N VAL A 152 3.40 23.71 -18.00
CA VAL A 152 2.60 24.03 -19.21
C VAL A 152 3.46 24.59 -20.37
N PRO A 153 4.36 25.57 -20.17
CA PRO A 153 5.19 26.08 -21.27
C PRO A 153 6.16 25.04 -21.85
N CYS A 154 6.58 24.02 -21.10
CA CYS A 154 7.42 22.95 -21.65
C CYS A 154 6.59 21.98 -22.49
N PHE A 155 5.38 21.62 -22.05
CA PHE A 155 4.47 20.78 -22.81
C PHE A 155 4.06 21.45 -24.14
N GLU A 156 3.72 22.74 -24.12
CA GLU A 156 3.36 23.52 -25.31
C GLU A 156 4.51 23.73 -26.31
N ASN A 157 5.77 23.63 -25.87
CA ASN A 157 6.95 23.87 -26.71
C ASN A 157 7.70 22.56 -27.08
N GLY A 158 7.17 21.39 -26.72
CA GLY A 158 7.74 20.06 -26.99
C GLY A 158 6.85 19.18 -27.85
N ASP A 159 7.40 18.12 -28.44
CA ASP A 159 6.62 17.21 -29.27
C ASP A 159 5.94 16.14 -28.42
N HIS A 160 4.65 16.38 -28.14
CA HIS A 160 3.75 15.43 -27.48
C HIS A 160 2.61 14.98 -28.41
N LYS A 161 2.81 15.10 -29.73
CA LYS A 161 1.80 14.69 -30.71
C LYS A 161 1.62 13.17 -30.68
N ASP A 162 0.37 12.71 -30.67
CA ASP A 162 -0.02 11.30 -30.66
C ASP A 162 0.53 10.50 -29.43
N HIS A 163 0.97 11.19 -28.36
CA HIS A 163 1.41 10.60 -27.10
C HIS A 163 0.27 10.48 -26.08
N ASP A 164 0.38 9.55 -25.12
CA ASP A 164 -0.54 9.44 -23.98
C ASP A 164 -0.14 10.42 -22.88
N TYR A 165 -1.01 11.35 -22.51
CA TYR A 165 -0.75 12.36 -21.48
C TYR A 165 -1.97 12.71 -20.64
N SER A 166 -1.73 13.27 -19.46
CA SER A 166 -2.74 13.76 -18.53
C SER A 166 -2.25 14.96 -17.74
N THR A 167 -3.10 15.97 -17.59
CA THR A 167 -2.88 17.12 -16.70
C THR A 167 -2.95 16.69 -15.23
N ILE A 168 -2.09 17.27 -14.40
CA ILE A 168 -2.10 17.11 -12.94
C ILE A 168 -2.08 18.48 -12.23
N TYR A 169 -2.49 18.48 -10.97
CA TYR A 169 -2.29 19.59 -10.04
C TYR A 169 -1.17 19.23 -9.07
N THR A 170 -0.19 20.12 -8.87
CA THR A 170 1.03 19.85 -8.09
C THR A 170 0.91 20.31 -6.64
N GLY A 171 1.64 19.65 -5.74
CA GLY A 171 1.80 20.06 -4.33
C GLY A 171 3.20 20.60 -4.07
N GLY A 172 3.73 21.42 -4.99
CA GLY A 172 5.17 21.65 -5.14
C GLY A 172 5.86 20.63 -6.08
N GLY A 173 7.18 20.75 -6.20
CA GLY A 173 8.04 20.01 -7.14
C GLY A 173 8.70 20.93 -8.17
N CYS A 174 9.38 20.38 -9.18
CA CYS A 174 9.91 21.15 -10.31
C CYS A 174 9.84 20.41 -11.66
N CYS A 175 9.89 21.17 -12.75
CA CYS A 175 9.74 20.68 -14.12
C CYS A 175 10.98 19.90 -14.64
N ASP A 176 10.76 18.64 -15.00
CA ASP A 176 11.77 17.68 -15.48
C ASP A 176 12.25 17.90 -16.93
N CYS A 177 11.70 18.88 -17.65
CA CYS A 177 11.97 19.05 -19.08
C CYS A 177 13.46 19.36 -19.34
N GLY A 178 14.10 18.54 -20.18
CA GLY A 178 15.54 18.59 -20.45
C GLY A 178 16.39 17.69 -19.53
N ASP A 179 15.86 17.22 -18.40
CA ASP A 179 16.57 16.25 -17.56
C ASP A 179 16.38 14.83 -18.12
N ILE A 180 17.40 14.32 -18.81
CA ILE A 180 17.41 12.98 -19.41
C ILE A 180 17.19 11.85 -18.39
N THR A 181 17.44 12.12 -17.10
CA THR A 181 17.24 11.13 -16.04
C THR A 181 15.76 10.90 -15.72
N ALA A 182 14.90 11.90 -15.94
CA ALA A 182 13.46 11.86 -15.64
C ALA A 182 12.56 11.94 -16.89
N TRP A 183 13.04 12.53 -17.99
CA TRP A 183 12.26 12.73 -19.21
C TRP A 183 13.05 12.30 -20.46
N LYS A 184 12.39 11.64 -21.41
CA LYS A 184 13.03 11.18 -22.65
C LYS A 184 13.35 12.35 -23.57
N ARG A 185 14.47 12.24 -24.31
CA ARG A 185 14.93 13.22 -25.30
C ARG A 185 13.87 13.58 -26.34
N GLU A 186 13.03 12.61 -26.74
CA GLU A 186 11.94 12.84 -27.71
C GLU A 186 10.91 13.85 -27.20
N GLY A 187 10.62 13.85 -25.90
CA GLY A 187 9.68 14.76 -25.25
C GLY A 187 10.31 16.04 -24.70
N PHE A 188 11.57 16.33 -25.03
CA PHE A 188 12.20 17.60 -24.66
C PHE A 188 11.56 18.75 -25.43
N CYS A 189 11.35 19.88 -24.74
CA CYS A 189 10.85 21.08 -25.41
C CYS A 189 11.97 21.77 -26.20
N SER A 190 11.59 22.48 -27.25
CA SER A 190 12.49 23.21 -28.17
C SER A 190 13.50 24.16 -27.48
N ARG A 191 13.26 24.51 -26.21
CA ARG A 191 14.11 25.39 -25.38
C ARG A 191 15.08 24.65 -24.45
N HIS A 192 14.80 23.42 -24.03
CA HIS A 192 15.59 22.66 -23.04
C HIS A 192 16.07 21.34 -23.64
N LYS A 193 17.37 21.21 -23.96
CA LYS A 193 17.89 20.14 -24.84
C LYS A 193 18.70 19.03 -24.16
N GLY A 194 18.92 19.12 -22.85
CA GLY A 194 19.82 18.24 -22.10
C GLY A 194 20.86 19.03 -21.31
N ALA A 195 21.16 18.62 -20.08
CA ALA A 195 22.18 19.25 -19.24
C ALA A 195 23.57 19.25 -19.91
N GLU A 196 23.85 18.28 -20.77
CA GLU A 196 25.10 18.19 -21.56
C GLU A 196 25.26 19.28 -22.63
N TRP A 197 24.21 20.06 -22.91
CA TRP A 197 24.26 21.23 -23.80
C TRP A 197 24.51 22.55 -23.04
N ILE A 198 24.56 22.52 -21.70
CA ILE A 198 24.96 23.68 -20.90
C ILE A 198 26.44 23.96 -21.19
N ARG A 199 26.71 25.08 -21.86
CA ARG A 199 28.09 25.51 -22.14
C ARG A 199 28.79 25.87 -20.82
N PRO A 200 30.08 25.57 -20.63
CA PRO A 200 30.81 26.00 -19.44
C PRO A 200 30.86 27.53 -19.35
N LEU A 201 30.95 28.06 -18.13
CA LEU A 201 31.10 29.50 -17.87
C LEU A 201 32.38 30.01 -18.56
N PRO A 202 32.38 31.19 -19.24
CA PRO A 202 33.54 31.68 -19.96
C PRO A 202 34.81 31.72 -19.10
N PRO A 203 35.99 31.23 -19.56
CA PRO A 203 37.16 31.01 -18.71
C PRO A 203 37.63 32.24 -17.93
N GLU A 204 37.46 33.43 -18.50
CA GLU A 204 37.81 34.72 -17.89
C GLU A 204 36.92 35.01 -16.68
N ILE A 205 35.62 34.76 -16.83
CA ILE A 205 34.60 34.93 -15.78
C ILE A 205 34.75 33.83 -14.73
N ALA A 206 34.98 32.58 -15.14
CA ALA A 206 35.23 31.48 -14.20
C ALA A 206 36.43 31.80 -13.29
N LYS A 207 37.56 32.26 -13.85
CA LYS A 207 38.75 32.66 -13.09
C LYS A 207 38.53 33.83 -12.15
N SER A 208 37.66 34.80 -12.49
CA SER A 208 37.38 35.94 -11.60
C SER A 208 36.35 35.63 -10.52
N VAL A 209 35.32 34.83 -10.83
CA VAL A 209 34.26 34.46 -9.88
C VAL A 209 34.77 33.45 -8.85
N GLN A 210 35.59 32.47 -9.25
CA GLN A 210 35.99 31.34 -8.39
C GLN A 210 36.58 31.75 -7.02
N PRO A 211 37.67 32.54 -6.92
CA PRO A 211 38.31 32.80 -5.63
C PRO A 211 37.43 33.62 -4.68
N VAL A 212 36.49 34.40 -5.22
CA VAL A 212 35.53 35.19 -4.42
C VAL A 212 34.42 34.30 -3.86
N LEU A 213 33.89 33.37 -4.67
CA LEU A 213 32.91 32.38 -4.19
C LEU A 213 33.54 31.40 -3.19
N ASP A 214 34.73 30.87 -3.46
CA ASP A 214 35.40 29.89 -2.60
C ASP A 214 35.61 30.42 -1.17
N PHE A 215 36.06 31.68 -1.05
CA PHE A 215 36.25 32.33 0.25
C PHE A 215 34.91 32.68 0.93
N LEU A 216 33.91 33.14 0.16
CA LEU A 216 32.56 33.41 0.68
C LEU A 216 31.90 32.12 1.20
N PHE A 217 32.04 31.00 0.50
CA PHE A 217 31.51 29.69 0.85
C PHE A 217 32.19 29.12 2.09
N SER A 218 33.53 29.26 2.19
CA SER A 218 34.28 28.91 3.40
C SER A 218 33.79 29.72 4.60
N CYS A 219 33.68 31.04 4.47
CA CYS A 219 33.14 31.90 5.54
C CYS A 219 31.69 31.54 5.91
N TRP A 220 30.82 31.28 4.94
CA TRP A 220 29.43 30.89 5.17
C TRP A 220 29.31 29.58 5.96
N ARG A 221 30.10 28.55 5.60
CA ARG A 221 30.24 27.30 6.35
C ARG A 221 30.67 27.58 7.79
N ASP A 222 31.73 28.35 7.98
CA ASP A 222 32.34 28.57 9.30
C ASP A 222 31.38 29.32 10.25
N LYS A 223 30.58 30.27 9.72
CA LYS A 223 29.53 30.95 10.49
C LYS A 223 28.32 30.06 10.80
N LEU A 224 27.97 29.12 9.91
CA LEU A 224 26.94 28.11 10.19
C LEU A 224 27.42 27.10 11.26
N MET A 225 28.67 26.62 11.18
CA MET A 225 29.28 25.72 12.16
C MET A 225 29.29 26.36 13.55
N LEU A 226 29.71 27.62 13.66
CA LEU A 226 29.68 28.38 14.91
C LEU A 226 28.26 28.53 15.47
N ALA A 227 27.29 28.86 14.61
CA ALA A 227 25.89 28.98 15.01
C ALA A 227 25.29 27.63 15.48
N GLU A 228 25.72 26.51 14.89
CA GLU A 228 25.31 25.18 15.34
C GLU A 228 25.91 24.81 16.69
N SER A 229 27.22 24.99 16.89
CA SER A 229 27.88 24.71 18.19
C SER A 229 27.20 25.46 19.34
N ILE A 230 26.92 26.74 19.15
CA ILE A 230 26.18 27.58 20.11
C ILE A 230 24.77 27.00 20.39
N ARG A 231 24.08 26.45 19.38
CA ARG A 231 22.75 25.82 19.57
C ARG A 231 22.85 24.45 20.28
N GLN A 232 23.90 23.67 20.02
CA GLN A 232 24.16 22.39 20.71
C GLN A 232 24.56 22.57 22.18
N GLU A 233 25.28 23.64 22.51
CA GLU A 233 25.60 24.01 23.90
C GLU A 233 24.36 24.47 24.67
N ARG A 234 23.50 25.31 24.06
CA ARG A 234 22.21 25.73 24.64
C ARG A 234 21.27 24.56 24.93
N ARG A 235 21.24 23.50 24.10
CA ARG A 235 20.49 22.25 24.40
C ARG A 235 20.97 21.54 25.69
N LYS A 236 22.08 21.97 26.32
CA LYS A 236 22.60 21.47 27.61
C LYS A 236 22.53 22.49 28.75
N ALA A 237 22.20 23.76 28.48
CA ALA A 237 22.27 24.84 29.46
C ALA A 237 21.01 25.72 29.40
N SER A 238 20.23 25.72 30.49
CA SER A 238 18.87 26.30 30.56
C SER A 238 18.83 27.83 30.71
N ASN A 239 19.55 28.56 29.85
CA ASN A 239 19.58 30.04 29.87
C ASN A 239 19.39 30.64 28.47
N ASP A 240 18.56 31.66 28.37
CA ASP A 240 18.09 32.24 27.12
C ASP A 240 19.02 33.36 26.60
N SER A 241 19.50 33.21 25.36
CA SER A 241 20.20 34.24 24.60
C SER A 241 20.04 33.96 23.10
N VAL A 242 19.84 35.00 22.29
CA VAL A 242 19.33 34.84 20.91
C VAL A 242 20.41 35.10 19.82
N GLU A 243 21.61 35.52 20.23
CA GLU A 243 22.56 36.29 19.40
C GLU A 243 23.24 35.56 18.23
N GLY A 244 24.09 34.55 18.48
CA GLY A 244 24.89 33.92 17.40
C GLY A 244 24.04 33.39 16.23
N THR A 245 22.88 32.82 16.55
CA THR A 245 21.86 32.35 15.60
C THR A 245 21.37 33.43 14.63
N LYS A 246 21.36 34.72 15.01
CA LYS A 246 20.86 35.80 14.15
C LYS A 246 21.77 36.09 12.96
N PHE A 247 23.09 36.09 13.15
CA PHE A 247 24.03 36.41 12.08
C PHE A 247 24.07 35.30 11.01
N GLY A 248 24.07 34.03 11.41
CA GLY A 248 23.98 32.90 10.47
C GLY A 248 22.72 32.95 9.60
N ASN A 249 21.59 33.41 10.16
CA ASN A 249 20.35 33.62 9.41
C ASN A 249 20.43 34.79 8.42
N ASP A 250 20.90 35.97 8.86
CA ASP A 250 21.03 37.14 7.99
C ASP A 250 22.05 36.90 6.86
N LEU A 251 23.19 36.25 7.14
CA LEU A 251 24.19 35.88 6.14
C LEU A 251 23.62 34.86 5.14
N THR A 252 23.02 33.77 5.62
CA THR A 252 22.44 32.74 4.75
C THR A 252 21.38 33.31 3.83
N PHE A 253 20.43 34.10 4.36
CA PHE A 253 19.40 34.74 3.53
C PHE A 253 20.01 35.57 2.39
N ILE A 254 21.07 36.33 2.69
CA ILE A 254 21.68 37.27 1.74
C ILE A 254 22.57 36.56 0.71
N VAL A 255 23.31 35.51 1.10
CA VAL A 255 24.04 34.67 0.13
C VAL A 255 23.06 33.92 -0.77
N VAL A 256 21.99 33.37 -0.21
CA VAL A 256 20.92 32.69 -0.97
C VAL A 256 20.18 33.65 -1.91
N GLU A 257 19.90 34.89 -1.48
CA GLU A 257 19.29 35.94 -2.32
C GLU A 257 20.16 36.27 -3.55
N MET A 258 21.49 36.34 -3.38
CA MET A 258 22.45 36.54 -4.47
C MET A 258 22.56 35.31 -5.40
N LEU A 259 22.70 34.10 -4.85
CA LEU A 259 22.83 32.88 -5.66
C LEU A 259 21.54 32.55 -6.43
N LEU A 260 20.37 32.82 -5.85
CA LEU A 260 19.09 32.71 -6.56
C LEU A 260 18.97 33.72 -7.71
N GLU A 261 19.58 34.90 -7.61
CA GLU A 261 19.66 35.82 -8.74
C GLU A 261 20.56 35.24 -9.84
N PHE A 262 21.77 34.77 -9.50
CA PHE A 262 22.67 34.12 -10.46
C PHE A 262 21.98 32.96 -11.21
N CYS A 263 21.15 32.18 -10.50
CA CYS A 263 20.38 31.07 -11.07
C CYS A 263 19.28 31.47 -12.07
N LYS A 264 18.86 32.75 -12.13
CA LYS A 264 17.89 33.24 -13.13
C LYS A 264 18.56 33.59 -14.45
N HIS A 265 19.76 34.18 -14.38
CA HIS A 265 20.46 34.75 -15.51
C HIS A 265 21.24 33.73 -16.33
N SER A 266 21.88 32.72 -15.72
CA SER A 266 22.74 31.80 -16.47
C SER A 266 22.83 30.39 -15.89
N GLU A 267 22.52 29.38 -16.72
CA GLU A 267 22.67 27.96 -16.38
C GLU A 267 24.15 27.53 -16.32
N SER A 268 25.04 28.18 -17.06
CA SER A 268 26.49 27.96 -16.92
C SER A 268 27.01 28.48 -15.57
N LEU A 269 26.36 29.52 -15.02
CA LEU A 269 26.63 30.01 -13.68
C LEU A 269 25.96 29.14 -12.59
N VAL A 270 24.79 28.54 -12.86
CA VAL A 270 24.18 27.50 -11.99
C VAL A 270 25.13 26.31 -11.84
N SER A 271 25.55 25.68 -12.94
CA SER A 271 26.44 24.51 -12.91
C SER A 271 27.77 24.84 -12.22
N PHE A 272 28.35 26.00 -12.51
CA PHE A 272 29.56 26.48 -11.82
C PHE A 272 29.36 26.67 -10.31
N VAL A 273 28.28 27.35 -9.89
CA VAL A 273 27.94 27.54 -8.46
C VAL A 273 27.71 26.20 -7.76
N SER A 274 26.95 25.30 -8.38
CA SER A 274 26.73 23.93 -7.92
C SER A 274 28.04 23.19 -7.66
N ILE A 275 28.97 23.22 -8.63
CA ILE A 275 30.27 22.57 -8.52
C ILE A 275 31.11 23.20 -7.41
N ARG A 276 31.20 24.53 -7.32
CA ARG A 276 31.95 25.20 -6.23
C ARG A 276 31.35 24.94 -4.84
N LEU A 277 30.02 24.83 -4.73
CA LEU A 277 29.34 24.59 -3.46
C LEU A 277 29.62 23.18 -2.93
N PHE A 278 29.47 22.13 -3.74
CA PHE A 278 29.80 20.77 -3.27
C PHE A 278 31.32 20.54 -3.13
N SER A 279 32.15 21.29 -3.87
CA SER A 279 33.62 21.27 -3.71
C SER A 279 34.11 21.99 -2.44
N CYS A 280 33.24 22.74 -1.76
CA CYS A 280 33.58 23.42 -0.50
C CYS A 280 33.39 22.44 0.67
N ASP A 281 34.51 21.89 1.17
CA ASP A 281 34.51 20.85 2.21
C ASP A 281 33.63 21.20 3.42
N GLY A 282 32.71 20.30 3.75
CA GLY A 282 31.73 20.43 4.84
C GLY A 282 30.58 21.42 4.61
N LEU A 283 30.57 22.26 3.56
CA LEU A 283 29.50 23.24 3.34
C LEU A 283 28.17 22.56 2.98
N LEU A 284 28.19 21.58 2.07
CA LEU A 284 26.97 20.93 1.61
C LEU A 284 26.23 20.19 2.75
N ASP A 285 26.95 19.45 3.59
CA ASP A 285 26.37 18.74 4.75
C ASP A 285 25.76 19.70 5.78
N ILE A 286 26.38 20.86 6.05
CA ILE A 286 25.79 21.83 6.98
C ILE A 286 24.59 22.56 6.36
N LEU A 287 24.56 22.79 5.05
CA LEU A 287 23.39 23.37 4.37
C LEU A 287 22.20 22.40 4.37
N VAL A 288 22.41 21.11 4.12
CA VAL A 288 21.36 20.08 4.20
C VAL A 288 20.74 20.00 5.60
N ARG A 289 21.54 20.09 6.68
CA ARG A 289 21.03 20.06 8.05
C ARG A 289 20.65 21.43 8.64
N SER A 290 20.72 22.49 7.85
CA SER A 290 20.68 23.88 8.34
C SER A 290 19.33 24.32 8.91
N GLU A 291 18.24 23.60 8.64
CA GLU A 291 16.94 23.76 9.31
C GLU A 291 17.05 23.63 10.84
N ARG A 292 18.04 22.88 11.35
CA ARG A 292 18.39 22.79 12.78
C ARG A 292 19.08 24.02 13.35
N ILE A 293 19.48 24.98 12.51
CA ILE A 293 20.31 26.15 12.85
C ILE A 293 19.55 27.46 12.55
N LEU A 294 18.82 27.46 11.43
CA LEU A 294 18.17 28.62 10.83
C LEU A 294 16.71 28.78 11.30
N ASN A 295 16.03 29.81 10.78
CA ASN A 295 14.58 29.99 10.91
C ASN A 295 13.85 29.62 9.60
N GLU A 296 12.57 29.28 9.73
CA GLU A 296 11.69 28.78 8.67
C GLU A 296 11.73 29.60 7.36
N LEU A 297 11.77 30.94 7.45
CA LEU A 297 11.80 31.83 6.27
C LEU A 297 13.13 31.74 5.52
N VAL A 298 14.25 31.57 6.24
CA VAL A 298 15.58 31.38 5.64
C VAL A 298 15.72 29.96 5.09
N VAL A 299 15.20 28.96 5.80
CA VAL A 299 15.15 27.56 5.36
C VAL A 299 14.37 27.42 4.05
N LYS A 300 13.17 28.00 3.96
CA LYS A 300 12.36 28.00 2.72
C LYS A 300 13.10 28.63 1.54
N LYS A 301 13.83 29.73 1.76
CA LYS A 301 14.67 30.35 0.73
C LYS A 301 15.88 29.49 0.35
N LEU A 302 16.52 28.83 1.30
CA LEU A 302 17.62 27.91 1.01
C LEU A 302 17.13 26.66 0.25
N HIS A 303 15.95 26.14 0.58
CA HIS A 303 15.35 25.01 -0.16
C HIS A 303 15.01 25.41 -1.60
N GLU A 304 14.54 26.62 -1.85
CA GLU A 304 14.36 27.18 -3.19
C GLU A 304 15.68 27.20 -4.00
N LEU A 305 16.81 27.56 -3.37
CA LEU A 305 18.12 27.48 -4.00
C LEU A 305 18.56 26.03 -4.24
N LEU A 306 18.49 25.16 -3.24
CA LEU A 306 18.91 23.77 -3.35
C LEU A 306 18.13 23.03 -4.45
N LEU A 307 16.81 23.24 -4.53
CA LEU A 307 15.97 22.73 -5.63
C LEU A 307 16.43 23.23 -7.01
N LYS A 308 16.91 24.48 -7.12
CA LYS A 308 17.50 25.00 -8.37
C LYS A 308 18.86 24.36 -8.69
N LEU A 309 19.68 24.06 -7.69
CA LEU A 309 20.98 23.43 -7.87
C LEU A 309 20.87 21.92 -8.20
N LEU A 310 19.79 21.23 -7.81
CA LEU A 310 19.50 19.84 -8.23
C LEU A 310 19.37 19.66 -9.75
N ALA A 311 19.21 20.75 -10.51
CA ALA A 311 19.23 20.75 -11.97
C ALA A 311 20.60 20.33 -12.56
N GLU A 312 21.69 20.49 -11.81
CA GLU A 312 23.03 20.01 -12.15
C GLU A 312 23.20 18.54 -11.70
N PRO A 313 23.33 17.54 -12.60
CA PRO A 313 23.36 16.12 -12.23
C PRO A 313 24.47 15.75 -11.24
N SER A 314 25.63 16.42 -11.33
CA SER A 314 26.76 16.21 -10.43
C SER A 314 26.41 16.62 -9.00
N PHE A 315 25.78 17.80 -8.84
CA PHE A 315 25.28 18.28 -7.57
C PHE A 315 24.10 17.45 -7.06
N LYS A 316 23.19 16.99 -7.94
CA LYS A 316 22.09 16.11 -7.54
C LYS A 316 22.61 14.82 -6.86
N TYR A 317 23.71 14.25 -7.35
CA TYR A 317 24.36 13.08 -6.74
C TYR A 317 25.06 13.40 -5.41
N GLU A 318 25.84 14.48 -5.34
CA GLU A 318 26.54 14.89 -4.11
C GLU A 318 25.55 15.30 -3.00
N PHE A 319 24.52 16.08 -3.36
CA PHE A 319 23.41 16.44 -2.47
C PHE A 319 22.69 15.20 -1.95
N ALA A 320 22.42 14.21 -2.81
CA ALA A 320 21.79 12.97 -2.38
C ALA A 320 22.62 12.27 -1.29
N LYS A 321 23.95 12.18 -1.40
CA LYS A 321 24.80 11.57 -0.36
C LYS A 321 24.70 12.31 0.99
N ALA A 322 24.73 13.64 0.98
CA ALA A 322 24.54 14.46 2.18
C ALA A 322 23.12 14.29 2.77
N PHE A 323 22.09 14.27 1.92
CA PHE A 323 20.70 14.00 2.32
C PHE A 323 20.52 12.61 2.94
N LEU A 324 21.19 11.57 2.42
CA LEU A 324 21.16 10.23 3.01
C LEU A 324 21.93 10.11 4.33
N SER A 325 22.98 10.92 4.55
CA SER A 325 23.63 11.01 5.86
C SER A 325 22.73 11.70 6.90
N TYR A 326 21.93 12.67 6.42
CA TYR A 326 21.02 13.45 7.24
C TYR A 326 19.73 12.72 7.63
N TYR A 327 19.10 12.01 6.69
CA TYR A 327 17.75 11.40 6.83
C TYR A 327 17.55 10.60 8.14
N PRO A 328 18.46 9.69 8.56
CA PRO A 328 18.30 8.97 9.83
C PRO A 328 18.27 9.90 11.04
N THR A 329 18.98 11.02 11.01
CA THR A 329 19.07 11.95 12.15
C THR A 329 17.72 12.57 12.51
N VAL A 330 16.88 12.84 11.51
CA VAL A 330 15.50 13.37 11.70
C VAL A 330 14.59 12.29 12.29
N VAL A 331 14.58 11.09 11.70
CA VAL A 331 13.79 9.95 12.22
C VAL A 331 14.22 9.62 13.65
N CYS A 332 15.52 9.64 13.92
CA CYS A 332 16.08 9.40 15.24
C CYS A 332 15.79 10.53 16.24
N GLU A 333 15.31 11.70 15.84
CA GLU A 333 14.76 12.73 16.76
C GLU A 333 13.26 12.57 16.98
N ALA A 334 12.46 12.35 15.93
CA ALA A 334 11.05 11.96 16.07
C ALA A 334 10.90 10.78 17.05
N VAL A 335 11.71 9.72 16.89
CA VAL A 335 11.76 8.54 17.75
C VAL A 335 12.17 8.83 19.20
N LYS A 336 12.92 9.90 19.49
CA LYS A 336 13.26 10.30 20.88
C LYS A 336 12.15 11.09 21.54
N GLU A 337 11.51 11.96 20.78
CA GLU A 337 10.46 12.86 21.26
C GLU A 337 9.07 12.19 21.22
N CYS A 338 8.97 11.04 20.55
CA CYS A 338 7.78 10.21 20.37
C CYS A 338 6.61 10.95 19.69
N ASN A 339 6.94 11.94 18.86
CA ASN A 339 6.00 12.79 18.13
C ASN A 339 6.39 12.93 16.65
N ASP A 340 5.41 13.34 15.82
CA ASP A 340 5.56 13.63 14.40
C ASP A 340 5.93 15.11 14.14
N ASP A 341 6.08 15.93 15.18
CA ASP A 341 6.39 17.36 15.05
C ASP A 341 7.76 17.59 14.43
N ALA A 342 8.72 16.69 14.67
CA ALA A 342 10.00 16.65 13.96
C ALA A 342 9.82 16.65 12.42
N PHE A 343 8.80 15.99 11.85
CA PHE A 343 8.55 15.99 10.41
C PHE A 343 7.75 17.21 9.90
N LYS A 344 7.27 18.06 10.82
CA LYS A 344 6.67 19.39 10.53
C LYS A 344 7.75 20.48 10.56
N ASP A 345 8.64 20.40 11.55
CA ASP A 345 9.76 21.34 11.74
C ASP A 345 10.91 21.10 10.75
N TYR A 346 11.20 19.84 10.40
CA TYR A 346 12.29 19.45 9.50
C TYR A 346 11.78 19.14 8.07
N ALA A 347 11.40 20.22 7.38
CA ALA A 347 10.81 20.19 6.03
C ALA A 347 11.76 19.68 4.93
N ALA A 348 13.06 19.49 5.18
CA ALA A 348 13.98 18.97 4.16
C ALA A 348 13.55 17.60 3.64
N ILE A 349 13.09 16.68 4.49
CA ILE A 349 12.70 15.33 4.01
C ILE A 349 11.46 15.39 3.12
N SER A 350 10.43 16.17 3.46
CA SER A 350 9.26 16.36 2.59
C SER A 350 9.59 17.10 1.29
N THR A 351 10.56 18.02 1.31
CA THR A 351 10.97 18.77 0.13
C THR A 351 11.75 17.91 -0.86
N PHE A 352 12.67 17.07 -0.37
CA PHE A 352 13.68 16.42 -1.20
C PHE A 352 13.53 14.91 -1.39
N SER A 353 12.80 14.17 -0.54
CA SER A 353 12.75 12.70 -0.67
C SER A 353 12.20 12.26 -2.03
N VAL A 354 11.11 12.89 -2.50
CA VAL A 354 10.56 12.67 -3.84
C VAL A 354 11.61 12.99 -4.92
N GLN A 355 12.21 14.18 -4.86
CA GLN A 355 13.16 14.70 -5.86
C GLN A 355 14.47 13.89 -5.98
N ILE A 356 14.73 12.96 -5.06
CA ILE A 356 15.90 12.08 -5.06
C ILE A 356 15.51 10.61 -5.27
N PHE A 357 14.42 10.14 -4.64
CA PHE A 357 14.01 8.71 -4.63
C PHE A 357 13.10 8.31 -5.78
N THR A 358 12.56 9.26 -6.54
CA THR A 358 11.82 8.93 -7.77
C THR A 358 12.68 8.99 -9.03
N VAL A 359 13.91 9.51 -8.97
CA VAL A 359 14.77 9.70 -10.16
C VAL A 359 15.33 8.36 -10.66
N PRO A 360 15.01 7.89 -11.89
CA PRO A 360 15.37 6.54 -12.37
C PRO A 360 16.85 6.20 -12.55
N THR A 361 17.73 7.15 -12.85
CA THR A 361 19.18 6.87 -12.94
C THR A 361 19.87 6.97 -11.58
N LEU A 362 19.43 7.90 -10.73
CA LEU A 362 20.01 8.21 -9.44
C LEU A 362 19.60 7.21 -8.37
N THR A 363 18.31 6.87 -8.25
CA THR A 363 17.82 6.03 -7.15
C THR A 363 18.44 4.63 -7.16
N PRO A 364 18.51 3.89 -8.30
CA PRO A 364 19.16 2.59 -8.33
C PRO A 364 20.68 2.67 -8.06
N ARG A 365 21.31 3.80 -8.43
CA ARG A 365 22.71 4.08 -8.11
C ARG A 365 22.91 4.25 -6.60
N LEU A 366 22.05 5.02 -5.92
CA LEU A 366 22.07 5.18 -4.47
C LEU A 366 21.75 3.87 -3.73
N VAL A 367 20.89 3.00 -4.27
CA VAL A 367 20.66 1.65 -3.72
C VAL A 367 21.93 0.79 -3.79
N LYS A 368 22.70 0.86 -4.89
CA LYS A 368 23.94 0.09 -5.08
C LYS A 368 25.14 0.66 -4.32
N GLU A 369 25.40 1.97 -4.44
CA GLU A 369 26.61 2.63 -3.92
C GLU A 369 26.45 3.10 -2.46
N MET A 370 25.25 3.54 -2.08
CA MET A 370 24.99 4.18 -0.77
C MET A 370 24.12 3.32 0.17
N ASN A 371 23.72 2.10 -0.24
CA ASN A 371 22.84 1.20 0.52
C ASN A 371 21.49 1.85 0.93
N LEU A 372 20.95 2.75 0.10
CA LEU A 372 19.74 3.55 0.36
C LEU A 372 18.60 2.76 1.03
N LEU A 373 18.22 1.61 0.47
CA LEU A 373 17.08 0.85 1.00
C LEU A 373 17.37 0.22 2.38
N ALA A 374 18.62 -0.15 2.66
CA ALA A 374 19.01 -0.64 4.00
C ALA A 374 18.98 0.48 5.04
N MET A 375 19.29 1.73 4.65
CA MET A 375 19.10 2.91 5.51
C MET A 375 17.62 3.11 5.85
N LEU A 376 16.73 3.12 4.84
CA LEU A 376 15.29 3.32 5.04
C LEU A 376 14.66 2.18 5.88
N PHE A 377 15.07 0.93 5.66
CA PHE A 377 14.66 -0.21 6.50
C PHE A 377 15.22 -0.11 7.93
N GLY A 378 16.42 0.45 8.12
CA GLY A 378 16.96 0.79 9.43
C GLY A 378 16.09 1.81 10.17
N CYS A 379 15.76 2.92 9.50
CA CYS A 379 14.85 3.95 10.03
C CYS A 379 13.48 3.39 10.44
N LEU A 380 12.85 2.58 9.58
CA LEU A 380 11.58 1.92 9.89
C LEU A 380 11.70 0.95 11.07
N GLY A 381 12.82 0.22 11.15
CA GLY A 381 13.16 -0.65 12.27
C GLY A 381 13.39 0.09 13.59
N GLU A 382 13.99 1.28 13.58
CA GLU A 382 14.13 2.11 14.79
C GLU A 382 12.78 2.61 15.30
N ILE A 383 11.87 3.04 14.41
CA ILE A 383 10.50 3.45 14.77
C ILE A 383 9.72 2.28 15.39
N PHE A 384 9.75 1.11 14.75
CA PHE A 384 9.11 -0.10 15.28
C PHE A 384 9.74 -0.56 16.60
N ALA A 385 11.07 -0.50 16.74
CA ALA A 385 11.76 -0.91 17.97
C ALA A 385 11.55 0.05 19.16
N SER A 386 11.23 1.32 18.91
CA SER A 386 10.89 2.29 19.97
C SER A 386 9.43 2.20 20.41
N THR A 387 8.53 1.82 19.49
CA THR A 387 7.09 1.65 19.70
C THR A 387 6.68 0.22 20.05
N ALA A 388 7.65 -0.67 20.25
CA ALA A 388 7.46 -2.04 20.71
C ALA A 388 6.94 -2.13 22.15
N GLY A 389 5.99 -3.03 22.39
CA GLY A 389 5.55 -3.45 23.71
C GLY A 389 6.43 -4.53 24.35
N GLU A 390 6.08 -4.96 25.55
CA GLU A 390 6.76 -6.06 26.27
C GLU A 390 6.56 -7.43 25.59
N ASP A 391 5.46 -7.58 24.86
CA ASP A 391 5.16 -8.71 23.96
C ASP A 391 6.01 -8.70 22.67
N GLY A 392 6.74 -7.61 22.42
CA GLY A 392 7.52 -7.40 21.21
C GLY A 392 6.72 -7.02 19.96
N ARG A 393 5.42 -6.70 20.09
CA ARG A 393 4.56 -6.22 18.98
C ARG A 393 4.45 -4.68 18.99
N LEU A 394 3.90 -4.12 17.93
CA LEU A 394 3.67 -2.67 17.79
C LEU A 394 2.53 -2.17 18.71
N GLN A 395 2.82 -1.29 19.68
CA GLN A 395 1.80 -0.64 20.52
C GLN A 395 1.20 0.58 19.82
N VAL A 396 -0.05 0.47 19.38
CA VAL A 396 -0.72 1.50 18.56
C VAL A 396 -0.82 2.85 19.27
N THR A 397 -1.16 2.88 20.56
CA THR A 397 -1.26 4.12 21.36
C THR A 397 0.05 4.90 21.42
N LYS A 398 1.18 4.21 21.47
CA LYS A 398 2.53 4.81 21.45
C LYS A 398 2.98 5.15 20.02
N TRP A 399 2.61 4.31 19.05
CA TRP A 399 2.94 4.47 17.64
C TRP A 399 2.14 5.57 16.93
N GLN A 400 0.95 5.91 17.42
CA GLN A 400 0.12 7.02 16.92
C GLN A 400 0.90 8.33 16.82
N GLY A 401 1.78 8.61 17.80
CA GLY A 401 2.63 9.80 17.79
C GLY A 401 3.74 9.79 16.73
N LEU A 402 4.00 8.65 16.06
CA LEU A 402 5.01 8.50 15.00
C LEU A 402 4.38 8.01 13.69
N TYR A 403 3.08 8.22 13.51
CA TYR A 403 2.34 7.69 12.37
C TYR A 403 2.74 8.34 11.05
N ASP A 404 2.77 9.68 10.97
CA ASP A 404 3.11 10.39 9.74
C ASP A 404 4.59 10.16 9.37
N THR A 405 5.47 10.08 10.37
CA THR A 405 6.87 9.65 10.24
C THR A 405 6.96 8.24 9.65
N THR A 406 6.18 7.29 10.19
CA THR A 406 6.15 5.90 9.70
C THR A 406 5.67 5.85 8.25
N ILE A 407 4.55 6.48 7.95
CA ILE A 407 3.98 6.50 6.59
C ILE A 407 4.94 7.20 5.61
N ARG A 408 5.65 8.28 6.02
CA ARG A 408 6.69 8.89 5.18
C ARG A 408 7.79 7.89 4.83
N VAL A 409 8.38 7.20 5.81
CA VAL A 409 9.46 6.23 5.56
C VAL A 409 8.98 5.08 4.68
N VAL A 410 7.74 4.60 4.86
CA VAL A 410 7.15 3.53 4.03
C VAL A 410 6.83 4.02 2.60
N GLU A 411 6.38 5.26 2.42
CA GLU A 411 6.16 5.85 1.09
C GLU A 411 7.48 6.16 0.37
N ASP A 412 8.53 6.57 1.09
CA ASP A 412 9.90 6.72 0.57
C ASP A 412 10.48 5.37 0.12
N ILE A 413 10.28 4.31 0.92
CA ILE A 413 10.55 2.92 0.50
C ILE A 413 9.76 2.57 -0.76
N ARG A 414 8.47 2.95 -0.85
CA ARG A 414 7.63 2.69 -2.03
C ARG A 414 8.13 3.44 -3.28
N PHE A 415 8.68 4.66 -3.16
CA PHE A 415 9.34 5.34 -4.27
C PHE A 415 10.58 4.58 -4.73
N VAL A 416 11.49 4.22 -3.81
CA VAL A 416 12.71 3.44 -4.10
C VAL A 416 12.38 2.08 -4.74
N MET A 417 11.34 1.39 -4.26
CA MET A 417 10.88 0.10 -4.78
C MET A 417 10.08 0.21 -6.09
N SER A 418 9.69 1.41 -6.53
CA SER A 418 8.93 1.57 -7.78
C SER A 418 9.78 1.47 -9.04
N HIS A 419 11.09 1.73 -8.91
CA HIS A 419 12.11 1.49 -9.93
C HIS A 419 12.23 0.00 -10.24
N ALA A 420 11.79 -0.47 -11.41
CA ALA A 420 11.73 -1.90 -11.74
C ALA A 420 13.07 -2.67 -11.58
N VAL A 421 14.21 -1.97 -11.70
CA VAL A 421 15.55 -2.53 -11.48
C VAL A 421 15.89 -2.78 -10.00
N VAL A 422 15.26 -2.06 -9.06
CA VAL A 422 15.56 -2.15 -7.62
C VAL A 422 15.04 -3.45 -6.99
N PRO A 423 13.75 -3.84 -7.14
CA PRO A 423 13.28 -5.16 -6.72
C PRO A 423 14.10 -6.31 -7.32
N LYS A 424 14.47 -6.24 -8.61
CA LYS A 424 15.34 -7.26 -9.26
C LYS A 424 16.71 -7.34 -8.56
N TYR A 425 17.36 -6.20 -8.34
CA TYR A 425 18.65 -6.13 -7.65
C TYR A 425 18.60 -6.68 -6.22
N ILE A 426 17.52 -6.41 -5.47
CA ILE A 426 17.35 -6.95 -4.11
C ILE A 426 17.25 -8.47 -4.12
N LEU A 427 16.43 -9.02 -5.02
CA LEU A 427 16.18 -10.45 -5.13
C LEU A 427 17.39 -11.24 -5.64
N CYS A 428 18.14 -10.68 -6.60
CA CYS A 428 19.28 -11.37 -7.21
C CYS A 428 20.62 -11.11 -6.51
N ASN A 429 20.80 -9.95 -5.86
CA ASN A 429 22.13 -9.49 -5.41
C ASN A 429 22.22 -9.03 -3.94
N GLN A 430 21.10 -8.78 -3.25
CA GLN A 430 21.10 -8.23 -1.89
C GLN A 430 20.12 -8.95 -0.95
N GLN A 431 20.34 -10.26 -0.76
CA GLN A 431 19.45 -11.12 0.02
C GLN A 431 19.21 -10.63 1.47
N ASP A 432 20.23 -10.02 2.11
CA ASP A 432 20.10 -9.53 3.48
C ASP A 432 19.20 -8.28 3.60
N ILE A 433 19.06 -7.50 2.52
CA ILE A 433 18.08 -6.41 2.44
C ILE A 433 16.66 -6.99 2.41
N LEU A 434 16.40 -8.05 1.63
CA LEU A 434 15.10 -8.74 1.68
C LEU A 434 14.84 -9.36 3.07
N ARG A 435 15.84 -10.02 3.67
CA ARG A 435 15.70 -10.60 5.03
C ARG A 435 15.43 -9.55 6.09
N THR A 436 15.90 -8.32 5.89
CA THR A 436 15.56 -7.18 6.74
C THR A 436 14.11 -6.76 6.55
N TRP A 437 13.61 -6.67 5.32
CA TRP A 437 12.18 -6.46 5.03
C TRP A 437 11.30 -7.54 5.65
N MET A 438 11.65 -8.82 5.51
CA MET A 438 10.90 -9.94 6.09
C MET A 438 10.84 -9.87 7.63
N LYS A 439 11.91 -9.40 8.30
CA LYS A 439 11.91 -9.16 9.75
C LYS A 439 11.02 -7.98 10.15
N LEU A 440 10.96 -6.92 9.34
CA LEU A 440 10.03 -5.80 9.55
C LEU A 440 8.57 -6.25 9.36
N LEU A 441 8.28 -7.07 8.34
CA LEU A 441 6.95 -7.69 8.15
C LEU A 441 6.57 -8.60 9.33
N ALA A 442 7.50 -9.40 9.85
CA ALA A 442 7.28 -10.24 11.02
C ALA A 442 7.02 -9.41 12.30
N PHE A 443 7.58 -8.21 12.42
CA PHE A 443 7.32 -7.31 13.55
C PHE A 443 5.88 -6.77 13.56
N VAL A 444 5.32 -6.44 12.39
CA VAL A 444 3.93 -5.97 12.25
C VAL A 444 2.91 -7.08 11.99
N GLN A 445 3.35 -8.33 11.82
CA GLN A 445 2.49 -9.50 11.75
C GLN A 445 1.81 -9.70 13.12
N GLY A 446 0.47 -9.61 13.15
CA GLY A 446 -0.31 -9.70 14.38
C GLY A 446 -0.36 -8.42 15.21
N MET A 447 0.05 -7.26 14.67
CA MET A 447 -0.07 -5.96 15.36
C MET A 447 -1.53 -5.58 15.65
N ASN A 448 -1.75 -4.68 16.62
CA ASN A 448 -3.08 -4.27 17.07
C ASN A 448 -4.03 -5.45 17.39
N PRO A 449 -3.64 -6.37 18.31
CA PRO A 449 -4.53 -7.44 18.74
C PRO A 449 -5.74 -6.89 19.50
N GLN A 450 -6.92 -7.44 19.21
CA GLN A 450 -8.18 -7.18 19.89
C GLN A 450 -8.59 -8.42 20.69
N LYS A 451 -9.15 -8.22 21.88
CA LYS A 451 -9.64 -9.29 22.77
C LYS A 451 -11.09 -9.03 23.13
N ARG A 452 -11.92 -10.06 23.09
CA ARG A 452 -13.36 -9.94 23.35
C ARG A 452 -13.62 -9.54 24.80
N GLU A 453 -14.35 -8.46 25.00
CA GLU A 453 -14.76 -8.01 26.34
C GLU A 453 -16.07 -8.69 26.77
N THR A 454 -16.05 -9.27 27.97
CA THR A 454 -17.21 -9.94 28.58
C THR A 454 -17.74 -9.22 29.83
N GLY A 455 -16.95 -8.31 30.42
CA GLY A 455 -17.22 -7.61 31.68
C GLY A 455 -18.13 -6.38 31.57
N ILE A 456 -17.79 -5.31 32.26
CA ILE A 456 -18.34 -3.96 32.03
C ILE A 456 -17.77 -3.46 30.68
N PRO A 457 -18.53 -2.73 29.83
CA PRO A 457 -17.96 -2.15 28.60
C PRO A 457 -16.81 -1.19 28.91
N ALA A 458 -15.73 -1.23 28.14
CA ALA A 458 -14.74 -0.16 28.16
C ALA A 458 -15.35 1.14 27.60
N GLU A 459 -15.27 2.23 28.36
CA GLU A 459 -15.72 3.57 27.94
C GLU A 459 -14.64 4.34 27.13
N GLU A 460 -13.51 3.70 26.82
CA GLU A 460 -12.45 4.26 25.97
C GLU A 460 -12.76 4.03 24.48
N GLU A 461 -13.32 5.05 23.82
CA GLU A 461 -13.35 5.09 22.36
C GLU A 461 -11.92 5.06 21.82
N ILE A 462 -11.56 3.96 21.13
CA ILE A 462 -10.26 3.84 20.47
C ILE A 462 -10.28 4.70 19.19
N GLU A 463 -10.06 6.01 19.38
CA GLU A 463 -9.53 6.86 18.32
C GLU A 463 -8.34 6.15 17.66
N ASN A 464 -8.12 6.40 16.36
CA ASN A 464 -6.95 5.90 15.63
C ASN A 464 -6.91 4.38 15.31
N THR A 465 -8.01 3.64 15.51
CA THR A 465 -8.24 2.29 14.95
C THR A 465 -7.93 2.14 13.46
N HIS A 466 -8.00 3.24 12.69
CA HIS A 466 -7.71 3.25 11.25
C HIS A 466 -6.20 3.27 10.89
N LEU A 467 -5.31 3.62 11.82
CA LEU A 467 -3.86 3.76 11.54
C LEU A 467 -3.18 2.41 11.20
N PRO A 468 -3.43 1.29 11.92
CA PRO A 468 -2.84 -0.01 11.57
C PRO A 468 -3.30 -0.53 10.20
N PHE A 469 -4.52 -0.19 9.78
CA PHE A 469 -4.96 -0.39 8.40
C PHE A 469 -4.13 0.49 7.45
N GLY A 470 -4.00 1.79 7.74
CA GLY A 470 -3.14 2.73 7.00
C GLY A 470 -1.75 2.18 6.69
N LEU A 471 -1.04 1.68 7.70
CA LEU A 471 0.27 1.05 7.54
C LEU A 471 0.23 -0.22 6.68
N CYS A 472 -0.76 -1.11 6.89
CA CYS A 472 -0.96 -2.27 6.01
C CYS A 472 -1.17 -1.87 4.54
N PHE A 473 -1.70 -0.66 4.24
CA PHE A 473 -1.91 -0.21 2.86
C PHE A 473 -0.58 -0.02 2.11
N SER A 474 0.31 0.80 2.66
CA SER A 474 1.57 1.14 2.00
C SER A 474 2.52 -0.07 1.97
N ILE A 475 2.46 -0.93 3.00
CA ILE A 475 3.12 -2.25 2.98
C ILE A 475 2.60 -3.12 1.82
N ALA A 476 1.28 -3.25 1.63
CA ALA A 476 0.72 -4.00 0.50
C ALA A 476 1.10 -3.40 -0.87
N SER A 477 1.25 -2.08 -0.97
CA SER A 477 1.78 -1.45 -2.17
C SER A 477 3.24 -1.84 -2.45
N ILE A 478 4.08 -1.99 -1.42
CA ILE A 478 5.46 -2.48 -1.55
C ILE A 478 5.47 -3.97 -1.93
N HIS A 479 4.56 -4.78 -1.37
CA HIS A 479 4.39 -6.19 -1.78
C HIS A 479 4.11 -6.30 -3.27
N SER A 480 3.18 -5.50 -3.79
CA SER A 480 2.86 -5.47 -5.23
C SER A 480 4.10 -5.12 -6.08
N LEU A 481 4.89 -4.12 -5.69
CA LEU A 481 6.12 -3.73 -6.40
C LEU A 481 7.19 -4.83 -6.37
N LEU A 482 7.47 -5.39 -5.19
CA LEU A 482 8.42 -6.50 -5.00
C LEU A 482 8.05 -7.72 -5.84
N VAL A 483 6.76 -8.11 -5.80
CA VAL A 483 6.22 -9.23 -6.60
C VAL A 483 6.26 -8.91 -8.09
N ASN A 484 5.86 -7.71 -8.53
CA ASN A 484 5.95 -7.33 -9.95
C ASN A 484 7.40 -7.41 -10.47
N GLY A 485 8.38 -7.00 -9.66
CA GLY A 485 9.80 -7.12 -9.99
C GLY A 485 10.30 -8.56 -10.11
N ALA A 486 9.90 -9.45 -9.19
CA ALA A 486 10.26 -10.87 -9.22
C ALA A 486 9.78 -11.62 -10.48
N TYR A 487 8.69 -11.15 -11.08
CA TYR A 487 8.06 -11.73 -12.28
C TYR A 487 8.39 -10.98 -13.59
N SER A 488 9.23 -9.94 -13.56
CA SER A 488 9.63 -9.19 -14.75
C SER A 488 10.87 -9.84 -15.38
N ASP A 489 10.78 -10.20 -16.66
CA ASP A 489 11.74 -11.10 -17.32
C ASP A 489 13.18 -10.53 -17.37
N ALA A 490 14.17 -11.41 -17.52
CA ALA A 490 15.59 -11.10 -17.34
C ALA A 490 16.25 -10.37 -18.53
N HIS A 491 15.50 -10.02 -19.58
CA HIS A 491 16.02 -9.27 -20.72
C HIS A 491 16.19 -7.78 -20.38
N PHE A 492 17.33 -7.47 -19.78
CA PHE A 492 18.05 -6.22 -20.03
C PHE A 492 19.47 -6.58 -20.46
N GLU A 493 19.92 -6.02 -21.57
CA GLU A 493 21.27 -6.24 -22.08
C GLU A 493 22.28 -5.57 -21.14
N GLU A 494 23.35 -6.27 -20.73
CA GLU A 494 24.42 -5.69 -19.90
C GLU A 494 25.34 -4.72 -20.71
N THR A 495 24.90 -4.24 -21.88
CA THR A 495 25.76 -3.68 -22.92
C THR A 495 25.17 -2.48 -23.67
N SER A 496 25.07 -1.31 -23.03
CA SER A 496 25.31 0.02 -23.68
C SER A 496 25.32 1.19 -22.69
N ASP A 497 24.19 1.43 -22.01
CA ASP A 497 23.82 2.77 -21.54
C ASP A 497 24.63 3.30 -20.36
N PHE A 498 25.21 2.43 -19.52
CA PHE A 498 26.06 2.85 -18.40
C PHE A 498 27.43 3.42 -18.82
N SER A 499 27.83 3.27 -20.08
CA SER A 499 29.12 3.78 -20.59
C SER A 499 29.19 5.31 -20.61
N LEU A 500 28.06 6.02 -20.72
CA LEU A 500 28.00 7.48 -20.87
C LEU A 500 28.46 8.24 -19.61
N PHE A 501 28.32 7.68 -18.41
CA PHE A 501 28.60 8.37 -17.15
C PHE A 501 30.09 8.43 -16.76
N ASN A 502 30.92 7.48 -17.22
CA ASN A 502 32.36 7.48 -16.91
C ASN A 502 33.14 8.59 -17.64
N THR A 503 32.57 9.17 -18.70
CA THR A 503 33.22 10.21 -19.52
C THR A 503 33.35 11.56 -18.81
N CYS A 504 32.53 11.83 -17.78
CA CYS A 504 32.49 13.16 -17.14
C CYS A 504 33.59 13.39 -16.08
N GLN A 505 34.46 12.40 -15.84
CA GLN A 505 35.48 12.48 -14.76
C GLN A 505 36.94 12.49 -15.26
N LYS A 506 37.18 12.62 -16.58
CA LYS A 506 38.52 12.71 -17.16
C LYS A 506 38.58 13.62 -18.39
N SER A 507 38.79 14.92 -18.16
CA SER A 507 39.39 15.83 -19.15
C SER A 507 40.01 17.06 -18.47
N SER A 508 41.29 16.97 -18.11
CA SER A 508 42.16 18.13 -18.27
C SER A 508 42.93 17.98 -19.58
N ASP A 509 43.30 19.12 -20.15
CA ASP A 509 44.30 19.30 -21.21
C ASP A 509 43.92 18.91 -22.66
N ASP A 510 44.53 19.67 -23.59
CA ASP A 510 44.63 19.53 -25.06
C ASP A 510 43.36 19.44 -25.94
N ALA A 511 42.79 20.62 -26.14
CA ALA A 511 42.78 21.32 -27.45
C ALA A 511 42.36 20.59 -28.76
N ASP A 512 41.23 21.10 -29.28
CA ASP A 512 41.02 21.53 -30.68
C ASP A 512 40.47 20.55 -31.76
N SER A 513 39.77 21.16 -32.71
CA SER A 513 39.37 20.71 -34.06
C SER A 513 38.17 19.77 -34.29
N LEU A 514 37.23 20.36 -35.04
CA LEU A 514 36.41 19.78 -36.12
C LEU A 514 35.12 18.97 -35.80
N ARG A 515 34.02 19.72 -35.90
CA ARG A 515 32.67 19.27 -36.32
C ARG A 515 32.74 18.26 -37.49
N HIS A 516 31.78 17.35 -37.56
CA HIS A 516 30.89 17.17 -38.72
C HIS A 516 29.65 16.36 -38.35
N ALA A 517 28.46 16.84 -38.71
CA ALA A 517 27.20 16.07 -38.62
C ALA A 517 26.91 15.35 -39.95
N LYS A 518 26.20 14.21 -39.90
CA LYS A 518 25.58 13.62 -41.09
C LYS A 518 24.27 12.90 -40.75
N VAL A 519 23.21 13.27 -41.46
CA VAL A 519 21.83 12.78 -41.25
C VAL A 519 21.57 11.52 -42.10
N GLY A 520 20.92 10.50 -41.52
CA GLY A 520 20.52 9.25 -42.18
C GLY A 520 19.01 8.99 -42.05
N ARG A 521 18.31 8.96 -43.18
CA ARG A 521 16.83 9.04 -43.34
C ARG A 521 16.01 7.90 -42.70
N LEU A 522 14.75 8.24 -42.40
CA LEU A 522 13.60 7.35 -42.17
C LEU A 522 13.19 6.54 -43.43
N SER A 523 12.60 5.35 -43.25
CA SER A 523 11.44 4.87 -44.03
C SER A 523 10.75 3.60 -43.47
N GLN A 524 9.48 3.76 -43.07
CA GLN A 524 8.29 2.89 -43.24
C GLN A 524 8.32 1.35 -42.98
N GLU A 525 7.48 0.95 -42.01
CA GLU A 525 6.33 0.03 -42.12
C GLU A 525 6.45 -1.49 -42.43
N SER A 526 5.88 -2.25 -41.48
CA SER A 526 4.92 -3.37 -41.67
C SER A 526 5.36 -4.85 -41.75
N SER A 527 4.79 -5.62 -40.81
CA SER A 527 4.16 -6.95 -40.92
C SER A 527 4.63 -7.97 -41.97
N ALA A 528 5.15 -9.12 -41.51
CA ALA A 528 4.59 -10.46 -41.81
C ALA A 528 5.35 -11.59 -41.05
N CYS A 529 4.74 -12.76 -40.92
CA CYS A 529 5.43 -14.00 -40.50
C CYS A 529 6.20 -14.62 -41.68
N GLY A 530 7.36 -15.25 -41.41
CA GLY A 530 8.10 -16.05 -42.38
C GLY A 530 8.97 -17.12 -41.72
N VAL A 531 8.76 -18.38 -42.08
CA VAL A 531 9.49 -19.55 -41.56
C VAL A 531 10.32 -20.17 -42.68
N THR A 532 11.60 -20.52 -42.45
CA THR A 532 12.36 -21.71 -42.96
C THR A 532 13.89 -21.52 -42.89
N GLY A 533 14.66 -22.62 -42.86
CA GLY A 533 16.13 -22.66 -43.11
C GLY A 533 17.03 -22.55 -41.86
N MET A 534 17.30 -23.58 -41.05
CA MET A 534 17.98 -24.88 -41.31
C MET A 534 19.42 -24.80 -41.88
N SER A 535 20.41 -25.07 -41.01
CA SER A 535 21.54 -25.95 -41.32
C SER A 535 22.19 -26.50 -40.04
N SER A 536 22.65 -27.76 -40.06
CA SER A 536 23.32 -28.46 -38.93
C SER A 536 24.70 -28.96 -39.39
N PRO A 537 25.60 -29.33 -38.47
CA PRO A 537 25.79 -30.76 -38.17
C PRO A 537 26.02 -31.05 -36.66
N SER A 538 25.33 -31.99 -36.02
CA SER A 538 25.39 -33.48 -36.14
C SER A 538 26.45 -34.14 -35.24
N GLY A 539 26.00 -34.74 -34.14
CA GLY A 539 26.73 -35.68 -33.27
C GLY A 539 25.72 -36.50 -32.46
N CYS A 540 25.90 -37.82 -32.32
CA CYS A 540 24.82 -38.73 -31.92
C CYS A 540 25.12 -39.53 -30.64
N GLY A 541 24.13 -39.64 -29.76
CA GLY A 541 24.08 -40.54 -28.59
C GLY A 541 22.60 -40.75 -28.19
N SER A 542 22.23 -41.93 -27.69
CA SER A 542 20.82 -42.36 -27.69
C SER A 542 20.23 -42.73 -26.33
N LYS A 543 19.15 -42.02 -25.97
CA LYS A 543 17.99 -42.42 -25.14
C LYS A 543 18.22 -43.14 -23.79
N ALA A 544 17.83 -42.44 -22.72
CA ALA A 544 16.90 -42.96 -21.72
C ALA A 544 15.64 -42.06 -21.70
N PRO A 545 14.45 -42.53 -21.28
CA PRO A 545 13.24 -41.72 -21.16
C PRO A 545 12.98 -41.32 -19.69
N ASP A 546 13.59 -40.22 -19.25
CA ASP A 546 13.36 -39.66 -17.91
C ASP A 546 12.15 -38.70 -17.87
N ASP A 547 11.63 -38.42 -16.67
CA ASP A 547 10.31 -37.81 -16.44
C ASP A 547 10.28 -36.28 -16.69
N ASP A 548 9.94 -35.91 -17.92
CA ASP A 548 9.93 -34.53 -18.43
C ASP A 548 8.80 -33.63 -17.85
N SER A 549 8.03 -34.13 -16.88
CA SER A 549 6.91 -33.36 -16.27
C SER A 549 7.34 -32.32 -15.23
N THR A 550 8.57 -32.42 -14.72
CA THR A 550 9.12 -31.48 -13.71
C THR A 550 9.87 -30.30 -14.33
N THR A 551 10.46 -30.49 -15.52
CA THR A 551 11.22 -29.49 -16.29
C THR A 551 10.35 -28.29 -16.70
N ASP A 552 9.14 -28.56 -17.19
CA ASP A 552 8.25 -27.53 -17.76
C ASP A 552 7.62 -26.58 -16.71
N LEU A 553 7.64 -26.94 -15.42
CA LEU A 553 7.24 -26.04 -14.33
C LEU A 553 8.37 -25.08 -13.93
N GLN A 554 9.61 -25.56 -13.88
CA GLN A 554 10.81 -24.75 -13.58
C GLN A 554 11.01 -23.64 -14.63
N LEU A 555 10.66 -23.91 -15.89
CA LEU A 555 10.70 -22.93 -16.98
C LEU A 555 9.63 -21.81 -16.87
N ARG A 556 8.56 -22.02 -16.10
CA ARG A 556 7.42 -21.06 -16.00
C ARG A 556 7.51 -20.12 -14.80
N VAL A 557 8.09 -20.57 -13.68
CA VAL A 557 8.22 -19.78 -12.43
C VAL A 557 9.68 -19.37 -12.20
N PRO A 558 10.04 -18.07 -12.26
CA PRO A 558 11.43 -17.65 -12.08
C PRO A 558 12.02 -18.04 -10.72
N ALA A 559 13.28 -18.47 -10.67
CA ALA A 559 13.96 -18.81 -9.42
C ALA A 559 13.92 -17.70 -8.33
N PRO A 560 14.00 -16.39 -8.66
CA PRO A 560 13.78 -15.32 -7.67
C PRO A 560 12.41 -15.34 -6.98
N VAL A 561 11.37 -15.85 -7.66
CA VAL A 561 10.02 -16.03 -7.07
C VAL A 561 10.01 -17.19 -6.09
N LEU A 562 10.60 -18.34 -6.45
CA LEU A 562 10.70 -19.50 -5.57
C LEU A 562 11.47 -19.17 -4.29
N TRP A 563 12.58 -18.43 -4.41
CA TRP A 563 13.37 -17.98 -3.27
C TRP A 563 12.62 -16.95 -2.41
N LEU A 564 11.90 -16.00 -3.02
CA LEU A 564 11.04 -15.04 -2.30
C LEU A 564 9.88 -15.74 -1.55
N ILE A 565 9.32 -16.81 -2.10
CA ILE A 565 8.33 -17.67 -1.43
C ILE A 565 8.96 -18.38 -0.24
N TYR A 566 10.14 -19.01 -0.40
CA TYR A 566 10.87 -19.65 0.70
C TYR A 566 11.21 -18.68 1.83
N GLU A 567 11.74 -17.48 1.54
CA GLU A 567 12.04 -16.47 2.56
C GLU A 567 10.76 -15.97 3.27
N CYS A 568 9.63 -15.86 2.56
CA CYS A 568 8.33 -15.53 3.17
C CYS A 568 7.81 -16.66 4.08
N LEU A 569 7.97 -17.92 3.68
CA LEU A 569 7.61 -19.10 4.48
C LEU A 569 8.49 -19.21 5.73
N ARG A 570 9.79 -18.98 5.60
CA ARG A 570 10.76 -18.97 6.71
C ARG A 570 10.45 -17.84 7.70
N ALA A 571 10.08 -16.66 7.22
CA ALA A 571 9.67 -15.55 8.08
C ALA A 571 8.36 -15.85 8.82
N LEU A 572 7.40 -16.46 8.13
CA LEU A 572 6.11 -16.89 8.72
C LEU A 572 6.32 -17.98 9.79
N GLU A 573 7.15 -18.98 9.54
CA GLU A 573 7.45 -20.04 10.51
C GLU A 573 8.16 -19.52 11.76
N ASN A 574 9.17 -18.65 11.60
CA ASN A 574 9.86 -18.03 12.73
C ASN A 574 8.95 -17.12 13.57
N TRP A 575 7.87 -16.59 12.98
CA TRP A 575 6.84 -15.86 13.71
C TRP A 575 5.89 -16.83 14.45
N LEU A 576 5.41 -17.88 13.77
CA LEU A 576 4.54 -18.91 14.37
C LEU A 576 5.22 -19.63 15.55
N LEU A 577 6.52 -19.90 15.47
CA LEU A 577 7.31 -20.51 16.55
C LEU A 577 7.54 -19.59 17.75
N ALA A 578 7.48 -18.26 17.55
CA ALA A 578 7.67 -17.27 18.61
C ALA A 578 6.35 -16.86 19.28
N ASP A 579 5.21 -17.03 18.60
CA ASP A 579 3.90 -16.75 19.15
C ASP A 579 3.44 -17.91 20.05
N ASN A 580 3.55 -17.72 21.37
CA ASN A 580 3.24 -18.72 22.40
C ASN A 580 1.76 -19.18 22.44
N THR A 581 0.93 -18.83 21.45
CA THR A 581 -0.43 -19.34 21.28
C THR A 581 -0.46 -20.78 20.76
N LEU A 582 0.64 -21.27 20.16
CA LEU A 582 0.78 -22.67 19.75
C LEU A 582 1.32 -23.52 20.92
N GLY A 583 0.42 -24.17 21.64
CA GLY A 583 0.78 -25.17 22.66
C GLY A 583 1.66 -26.28 22.06
N ALA A 584 2.87 -26.44 22.60
CA ALA A 584 3.89 -27.30 22.02
C ALA A 584 3.42 -28.78 21.93
N PRO A 585 3.68 -29.47 20.80
CA PRO A 585 3.33 -30.88 20.66
C PRO A 585 4.16 -31.73 21.65
N SER A 586 3.47 -32.51 22.47
CA SER A 586 4.05 -33.27 23.58
C SER A 586 4.77 -34.56 23.14
N ALA A 587 5.83 -34.40 22.34
CA ALA A 587 6.81 -35.44 22.05
C ALA A 587 7.87 -35.53 23.17
N SER A 588 8.23 -36.74 23.59
CA SER A 588 9.02 -36.97 24.81
C SER A 588 10.54 -36.85 24.61
N SER A 589 11.18 -36.24 25.62
CA SER A 589 12.61 -36.36 25.97
C SER A 589 13.67 -36.03 24.90
N ARG A 590 14.20 -34.79 24.98
CA ARG A 590 15.66 -34.57 25.06
C ARG A 590 15.96 -33.20 25.70
N SER A 591 16.75 -33.21 26.76
CA SER A 591 17.07 -32.01 27.55
C SER A 591 18.38 -31.37 27.09
N THR A 592 18.29 -30.30 26.31
CA THR A 592 19.38 -29.35 26.05
C THR A 592 18.84 -27.93 26.16
N SER A 593 19.49 -27.08 26.96
CA SER A 593 18.97 -25.77 27.36
C SER A 593 19.09 -24.72 26.24
N LEU A 594 18.05 -24.62 25.40
CA LEU A 594 17.83 -23.45 24.55
C LEU A 594 17.23 -22.32 25.39
N VAL A 595 18.05 -21.32 25.69
CA VAL A 595 17.62 -20.08 26.35
C VAL A 595 16.66 -19.33 25.42
N SER A 596 15.56 -18.81 25.97
CA SER A 596 14.52 -18.05 25.25
C SER A 596 15.02 -16.68 24.78
N SER A 597 15.86 -16.67 23.74
CA SER A 597 16.26 -15.46 23.03
C SER A 597 15.08 -14.91 22.23
N SER A 598 14.26 -14.07 22.84
CA SER A 598 13.13 -13.41 22.18
C SER A 598 13.57 -12.69 20.91
N ASN A 599 12.69 -12.71 19.89
CA ASN A 599 12.96 -12.03 18.61
C ASN A 599 13.34 -10.56 18.80
N PHE A 600 12.81 -9.88 19.81
CA PHE A 600 13.19 -8.53 20.24
C PHE A 600 14.68 -8.37 20.58
N SER A 601 15.30 -9.36 21.22
CA SER A 601 16.74 -9.35 21.54
C SER A 601 17.59 -9.51 20.27
N ALA A 602 17.17 -10.37 19.33
CA ALA A 602 17.80 -10.51 18.03
C ALA A 602 17.61 -9.24 17.17
N PHE A 603 16.41 -8.68 17.14
CA PHE A 603 16.04 -7.45 16.43
C PHE A 603 16.89 -6.26 16.91
N LYS A 604 16.99 -6.02 18.23
CA LYS A 604 17.89 -4.99 18.80
C LYS A 604 19.38 -5.26 18.57
N LYS A 605 19.81 -6.52 18.44
CA LYS A 605 21.20 -6.88 18.10
C LYS A 605 21.51 -6.74 16.60
N LEU A 606 20.52 -6.85 15.72
CA LEU A 606 20.69 -6.71 14.26
C LEU A 606 20.43 -5.29 13.76
N LEU A 607 19.50 -4.55 14.38
CA LEU A 607 19.34 -3.10 14.22
C LEU A 607 20.54 -2.32 14.77
N ARG A 608 21.40 -2.95 15.58
CA ARG A 608 22.82 -2.62 15.62
C ARG A 608 23.54 -3.05 14.33
N ILE A 609 23.03 -2.56 13.19
CA ILE A 609 23.88 -2.15 12.07
C ILE A 609 25.02 -1.34 12.70
N ARG A 610 26.26 -1.61 12.28
CA ARG A 610 27.46 -0.98 12.87
C ARG A 610 27.20 0.51 13.06
N ARG A 611 27.23 1.00 14.30
CA ARG A 611 27.15 2.43 14.62
C ARG A 611 28.43 3.08 14.08
N GLY A 612 28.36 3.45 12.80
CA GLY A 612 29.53 3.61 11.95
C GLY A 612 30.30 4.87 12.30
N ARG A 613 31.38 4.71 13.07
CA ARG A 613 32.49 5.69 13.02
C ARG A 613 32.99 5.73 11.57
N HIS A 614 32.61 6.79 10.86
CA HIS A 614 33.17 7.27 9.59
C HIS A 614 33.23 6.23 8.45
N ILE A 615 32.08 5.88 7.86
CA ILE A 615 32.04 5.09 6.60
C ILE A 615 32.47 5.94 5.38
N PHE A 616 32.39 7.27 5.45
CA PHE A 616 32.94 8.19 4.43
C PHE A 616 34.48 8.36 4.48
N GLY A 617 35.19 7.67 5.37
CA GLY A 617 36.63 7.86 5.64
C GLY A 617 37.61 7.19 4.66
N ARG A 618 37.35 7.22 3.33
CA ARG A 618 38.29 6.73 2.30
C ARG A 618 38.17 7.48 0.96
N LEU A 619 38.69 8.71 0.90
CA LEU A 619 39.23 9.35 -0.32
C LEU A 619 39.91 10.68 0.07
N SER A 620 41.07 10.59 0.73
CA SER A 620 41.94 11.74 1.05
C SER A 620 43.41 11.29 1.02
N SER A 621 44.32 12.25 0.89
CA SER A 621 45.68 12.03 0.38
C SER A 621 46.63 11.24 1.29
N SER A 622 47.72 10.77 0.67
CA SER A 622 48.95 10.36 1.36
C SER A 622 49.68 11.56 1.95
N ASP A 623 50.70 11.27 2.75
CA ASP A 623 51.65 12.20 3.39
C ASP A 623 51.02 13.07 4.51
N ASP A 624 51.68 13.37 5.63
CA ASP A 624 53.12 13.27 5.95
C ASP A 624 53.39 12.70 7.37
N GLN A 625 54.64 12.73 7.86
CA GLN A 625 55.14 12.01 9.04
C GLN A 625 55.26 12.84 10.35
N GLN A 626 55.43 12.13 11.48
CA GLN A 626 55.87 12.62 12.82
C GLN A 626 54.79 13.40 13.62
N ALA A 627 54.77 13.47 14.96
CA ALA A 627 55.75 13.06 15.98
C ALA A 627 55.11 12.43 17.26
N GLN A 628 55.88 12.30 18.35
CA GLN A 628 55.62 11.50 19.56
C GLN A 628 54.89 12.25 20.71
N GLN A 629 54.20 11.47 21.57
CA GLN A 629 53.95 11.73 23.03
C GLN A 629 53.09 12.98 23.40
N SER A 630 52.48 13.11 24.59
CA SER A 630 52.56 12.38 25.87
C SER A 630 51.19 12.31 26.61
N ARG A 631 51.12 11.60 27.75
CA ARG A 631 50.12 11.85 28.84
C ARG A 631 50.57 13.07 29.70
N PRO A 632 49.69 13.62 30.56
CA PRO A 632 49.41 13.12 31.93
C PRO A 632 47.88 12.82 32.13
N GLU A 633 47.31 12.21 33.18
CA GLU A 633 47.53 12.24 34.66
C GLU A 633 47.08 13.58 35.31
N ASP A 634 46.42 13.65 36.47
CA ASP A 634 45.47 12.71 37.12
C ASP A 634 44.65 13.49 38.20
N ASP A 635 43.92 12.76 39.05
CA ASP A 635 43.57 13.08 40.46
C ASP A 635 42.37 13.98 40.89
N ASP A 636 41.98 13.69 42.14
CA ASP A 636 41.10 14.31 43.13
C ASP A 636 39.56 14.46 42.94
N VAL A 637 38.68 14.24 43.95
CA VAL A 637 38.53 13.24 45.06
C VAL A 637 37.33 13.67 45.95
N SER A 638 36.83 12.76 46.82
CA SER A 638 35.95 12.97 48.01
C SER A 638 34.43 12.69 47.85
N MET A 639 33.68 12.25 48.87
CA MET A 639 33.90 11.25 49.97
C MET A 639 32.60 11.09 50.81
N ALA A 640 32.10 9.87 51.03
CA ALA A 640 31.21 9.39 52.13
C ALA A 640 30.73 7.95 51.81
N LEU A 641 31.17 6.89 52.52
CA LEU A 641 30.62 6.36 53.79
C LEU A 641 29.20 5.75 53.62
N GLU A 642 29.08 4.43 53.47
CA GLU A 642 28.90 3.40 54.54
C GLU A 642 27.44 3.36 55.09
N ASP A 643 26.77 2.22 55.30
CA ASP A 643 27.21 0.95 55.94
C ASP A 643 26.71 -0.33 55.21
N GLY A 644 27.23 -1.48 55.64
CA GLY A 644 27.10 -2.85 55.13
C GLY A 644 25.70 -3.51 55.10
N LYS A 645 25.59 -4.83 54.85
CA LYS A 645 26.58 -5.92 54.98
C LYS A 645 26.07 -7.17 54.19
N ASP A 646 26.78 -8.30 54.01
CA ASP A 646 28.07 -8.79 54.56
C ASP A 646 28.86 -9.65 53.52
N SER A 647 29.47 -10.76 53.96
CA SER A 647 30.32 -11.74 53.27
C SER A 647 29.55 -13.01 52.76
N GLU A 648 30.10 -14.05 52.10
CA GLU A 648 31.47 -14.61 52.03
C GLU A 648 31.94 -15.04 50.61
N ARG A 649 33.19 -15.48 50.50
CA ARG A 649 33.86 -16.02 49.30
C ARG A 649 34.37 -17.44 49.57
N GLU A 650 34.42 -18.30 48.56
CA GLU A 650 35.54 -19.26 48.36
C GLU A 650 35.72 -19.48 46.84
N VAL A 651 36.83 -19.05 46.23
CA VAL A 651 38.17 -19.69 46.12
C VAL A 651 38.32 -20.52 44.84
N LYS A 652 39.38 -20.20 44.08
CA LYS A 652 39.75 -20.76 42.78
C LYS A 652 40.92 -21.72 42.95
N LEU A 653 40.81 -22.94 42.42
CA LEU A 653 41.94 -23.87 42.28
C LEU A 653 41.99 -24.50 40.88
N MET A 654 43.21 -24.67 40.36
CA MET A 654 43.51 -25.35 39.10
C MET A 654 44.60 -26.40 39.36
N LEU A 655 44.26 -27.68 39.19
CA LEU A 655 45.18 -28.81 38.98
C LEU A 655 44.44 -29.92 38.20
N ARG A 656 45.09 -30.94 37.60
CA ARG A 656 46.24 -31.00 36.67
C ARG A 656 46.44 -32.47 36.26
N ASP A 657 46.09 -32.81 35.02
CA ASP A 657 46.63 -33.89 34.18
C ASP A 657 46.53 -35.38 34.63
N GLU A 658 46.82 -36.29 33.67
CA GLU A 658 46.94 -37.76 33.75
C GLU A 658 45.66 -38.58 34.11
N GLY A 659 45.39 -39.76 33.52
CA GLY A 659 46.05 -40.48 32.43
C GLY A 659 45.39 -41.85 32.13
N HIS A 660 45.74 -42.46 30.99
CA HIS A 660 45.38 -43.83 30.52
C HIS A 660 43.89 -44.14 30.17
N SER A 661 43.53 -45.14 29.34
CA SER A 661 43.93 -45.57 27.97
C SER A 661 43.56 -47.05 27.75
N PHE A 662 42.80 -47.43 26.69
CA PHE A 662 43.08 -48.61 25.83
C PHE A 662 42.14 -48.74 24.59
N SER A 663 42.68 -49.41 23.54
CA SER A 663 42.10 -50.04 22.31
C SER A 663 40.60 -49.89 21.93
N GLY A 664 40.20 -49.84 20.65
CA GLY A 664 40.96 -49.69 19.38
C GLY A 664 40.69 -50.77 18.31
N SER A 665 40.12 -50.38 17.15
CA SER A 665 40.26 -51.05 15.84
C SER A 665 39.78 -50.18 14.65
N THR A 666 39.95 -50.63 13.39
CA THR A 666 41.08 -50.18 12.53
C THR A 666 41.10 -50.84 11.12
N THR A 667 40.12 -50.58 10.23
CA THR A 667 40.22 -50.88 8.77
C THR A 667 39.39 -49.86 7.99
N SER A 668 39.96 -48.87 7.29
CA SER A 668 40.56 -48.92 5.92
C SER A 668 39.53 -49.18 4.80
N SER A 669 39.48 -48.43 3.70
CA SER A 669 40.55 -47.62 3.04
C SER A 669 40.06 -46.38 2.27
N ASP A 670 40.98 -45.44 2.04
CA ASP A 670 41.31 -44.70 0.80
C ASP A 670 40.45 -45.02 -0.46
N SER A 671 40.14 -44.11 -1.39
CA SER A 671 40.32 -42.64 -1.55
C SER A 671 39.43 -42.20 -2.76
N SER A 672 39.41 -40.98 -3.34
CA SER A 672 40.25 -39.76 -3.26
C SER A 672 39.42 -38.49 -3.57
N GLY A 673 40.02 -37.29 -3.49
CA GLY A 673 39.30 -36.02 -3.72
C GLY A 673 39.09 -35.63 -5.19
N ALA A 674 37.98 -34.93 -5.45
CA ALA A 674 37.71 -34.18 -6.67
C ALA A 674 37.17 -32.79 -6.30
N VAL A 675 37.64 -31.73 -6.95
CA VAL A 675 37.06 -30.39 -6.82
C VAL A 675 35.88 -30.31 -7.79
N GLY A 676 34.67 -30.33 -7.24
CA GLY A 676 33.42 -30.14 -7.98
C GLY A 676 32.79 -28.81 -7.58
N ASP A 677 32.39 -28.02 -8.58
CA ASP A 677 31.70 -26.75 -8.40
C ASP A 677 30.20 -27.01 -8.19
N ASP A 678 29.67 -26.62 -7.03
CA ASP A 678 28.24 -26.80 -6.70
C ASP A 678 27.77 -25.78 -5.65
N HIS A 679 27.67 -24.51 -6.06
CA HIS A 679 27.14 -23.42 -5.24
C HIS A 679 25.60 -23.45 -5.09
N ALA A 680 25.04 -24.62 -4.77
CA ALA A 680 23.70 -24.74 -4.23
C ALA A 680 23.65 -24.06 -2.84
N PRO A 681 22.76 -23.09 -2.58
CA PRO A 681 22.70 -22.45 -1.26
C PRO A 681 22.12 -23.43 -0.23
N GLU A 682 22.78 -23.60 0.92
CA GLU A 682 22.23 -24.40 2.03
C GLU A 682 20.99 -23.69 2.62
N TRP A 683 19.81 -24.14 2.22
CA TRP A 683 18.54 -23.63 2.76
C TRP A 683 18.28 -24.31 4.12
N GLU A 684 18.14 -23.49 5.17
CA GLU A 684 17.71 -23.93 6.50
C GLU A 684 16.41 -24.75 6.40
N ALA A 685 16.33 -25.86 7.14
CA ALA A 685 15.18 -26.73 7.12
C ALA A 685 14.00 -26.08 7.84
N LEU A 686 12.84 -26.05 7.17
CA LEU A 686 11.58 -25.70 7.81
C LEU A 686 11.12 -26.88 8.69
N HIS A 687 10.38 -26.59 9.76
CA HIS A 687 10.05 -27.58 10.80
C HIS A 687 8.54 -27.84 10.89
N VAL A 688 7.80 -26.81 11.29
CA VAL A 688 6.37 -26.80 11.58
C VAL A 688 5.55 -26.86 10.29
N LEU A 689 5.99 -26.14 9.26
CA LEU A 689 5.41 -26.18 7.91
C LEU A 689 5.75 -27.48 7.15
N SER A 690 6.73 -28.25 7.64
CA SER A 690 7.18 -29.52 7.07
C SER A 690 6.58 -30.76 7.76
N LEU A 691 5.62 -30.58 8.69
CA LEU A 691 5.01 -31.70 9.42
C LEU A 691 4.16 -32.62 8.52
N SER A 692 4.40 -33.92 8.66
CA SER A 692 3.70 -35.02 7.98
C SER A 692 2.36 -35.41 8.61
N GLU A 693 1.89 -34.64 9.60
CA GLU A 693 0.66 -34.90 10.35
C GLU A 693 -0.27 -33.67 10.32
N TRP A 694 -1.51 -33.83 10.79
CA TRP A 694 -2.45 -32.73 10.98
C TRP A 694 -2.49 -32.33 12.46
N PRO A 695 -1.66 -31.36 12.90
CA PRO A 695 -1.49 -31.04 14.31
C PRO A 695 -2.78 -30.48 14.94
N ASN A 696 -3.03 -30.81 16.20
CA ASN A 696 -4.14 -30.25 16.97
C ASN A 696 -3.77 -28.86 17.50
N ILE A 697 -4.23 -27.81 16.81
CA ILE A 697 -4.03 -26.42 17.24
C ILE A 697 -5.23 -26.01 18.10
N ILE A 698 -4.98 -25.66 19.35
CA ILE A 698 -6.01 -25.14 20.27
C ILE A 698 -6.02 -23.61 20.15
N TYR A 699 -7.13 -23.05 19.67
CA TYR A 699 -7.36 -21.61 19.64
C TYR A 699 -8.87 -21.30 19.66
N ASP A 700 -9.28 -20.35 20.50
CA ASP A 700 -10.65 -19.84 20.65
C ASP A 700 -10.68 -18.32 20.43
N VAL A 701 -11.35 -17.88 19.36
CA VAL A 701 -11.47 -16.45 19.00
C VAL A 701 -12.30 -15.67 20.02
N SER A 702 -13.21 -16.34 20.74
CA SER A 702 -14.10 -15.70 21.71
C SER A 702 -13.43 -15.39 23.06
N SER A 703 -12.17 -15.82 23.27
CA SER A 703 -11.38 -15.57 24.49
C SER A 703 -9.90 -15.18 24.26
N GLN A 704 -9.34 -15.40 23.07
CA GLN A 704 -7.93 -15.13 22.74
C GLN A 704 -7.73 -14.00 21.72
N ASP A 705 -6.53 -13.40 21.75
CA ASP A 705 -6.22 -12.10 21.17
C ASP A 705 -6.03 -12.17 19.64
N ILE A 706 -7.01 -11.65 18.88
CA ILE A 706 -7.05 -11.72 17.42
C ILE A 706 -6.61 -10.41 16.76
N SER A 707 -5.81 -10.50 15.70
CA SER A 707 -5.44 -9.37 14.83
C SER A 707 -5.83 -9.64 13.38
N VAL A 708 -6.34 -8.59 12.72
CA VAL A 708 -6.66 -8.58 11.28
C VAL A 708 -5.47 -8.17 10.39
N HIS A 709 -4.30 -7.95 10.97
CA HIS A 709 -3.09 -7.42 10.33
C HIS A 709 -2.06 -8.54 10.08
N ILE A 710 -2.19 -9.22 8.93
CA ILE A 710 -1.38 -10.40 8.59
C ILE A 710 -0.56 -10.26 7.28
N PRO A 711 0.36 -9.27 7.19
CA PRO A 711 1.10 -8.97 5.97
C PRO A 711 1.91 -10.14 5.40
N LEU A 712 2.49 -11.03 6.22
CA LEU A 712 3.25 -12.19 5.71
C LEU A 712 2.34 -13.19 4.98
N HIS A 713 1.17 -13.50 5.53
CA HIS A 713 0.20 -14.39 4.89
C HIS A 713 -0.30 -13.79 3.57
N ARG A 714 -0.50 -12.47 3.52
CA ARG A 714 -0.97 -11.75 2.32
C ARG A 714 0.10 -11.60 1.25
N LEU A 715 1.38 -11.44 1.62
CA LEU A 715 2.51 -11.51 0.68
C LEU A 715 2.61 -12.90 0.04
N LEU A 716 2.55 -13.97 0.86
CA LEU A 716 2.54 -15.35 0.37
C LEU A 716 1.33 -15.62 -0.55
N SER A 717 0.15 -15.13 -0.17
CA SER A 717 -1.07 -15.25 -0.97
C SER A 717 -0.92 -14.59 -2.36
N LEU A 718 -0.41 -13.36 -2.41
CA LEU A 718 -0.12 -12.63 -3.65
C LEU A 718 0.93 -13.33 -4.53
N LEU A 719 1.95 -13.97 -3.92
CA LEU A 719 2.96 -14.75 -4.61
C LEU A 719 2.37 -16.02 -5.27
N LEU A 720 1.57 -16.80 -4.52
CA LEU A 720 0.91 -18.01 -5.02
C LEU A 720 -0.15 -17.69 -6.08
N GLN A 721 -0.93 -16.62 -5.90
CA GLN A 721 -1.89 -16.10 -6.88
C GLN A 721 -1.20 -15.84 -8.22
N ARG A 722 -0.07 -15.12 -8.20
CA ARG A 722 0.63 -14.74 -9.42
C ARG A 722 1.34 -15.92 -10.08
N ALA A 723 1.78 -16.91 -9.30
CA ALA A 723 2.36 -18.14 -9.81
C ALA A 723 1.30 -18.96 -10.57
N LEU A 724 0.13 -19.17 -9.96
CA LEU A 724 -0.99 -19.84 -10.61
C LEU A 724 -1.45 -19.09 -11.86
N LYS A 725 -1.55 -17.75 -11.82
CA LYS A 725 -1.93 -16.95 -13.00
C LYS A 725 -0.90 -17.01 -14.14
N ARG A 726 0.40 -17.10 -13.86
CA ARG A 726 1.45 -17.30 -14.90
C ARG A 726 1.45 -18.73 -15.46
N CYS A 727 1.11 -19.74 -14.66
CA CYS A 727 1.15 -21.15 -15.09
C CYS A 727 -0.14 -21.63 -15.79
N TYR A 728 -1.30 -21.09 -15.43
CA TYR A 728 -2.63 -21.58 -15.85
C TYR A 728 -3.59 -20.46 -16.36
N GLY A 729 -3.09 -19.25 -16.59
CA GLY A 729 -3.88 -18.11 -17.05
C GLY A 729 -4.18 -18.09 -18.56
N GLU A 730 -4.90 -17.05 -19.00
CA GLU A 730 -5.41 -16.86 -20.37
C GLU A 730 -4.33 -16.92 -21.47
N SER A 731 -3.06 -16.66 -21.14
CA SER A 731 -1.93 -16.57 -22.08
C SER A 731 -1.41 -17.92 -22.61
N THR A 732 -1.94 -19.07 -22.17
CA THR A 732 -1.45 -20.41 -22.58
C THR A 732 -2.46 -21.23 -23.40
N ILE A 733 -3.31 -20.57 -24.21
CA ILE A 733 -4.27 -21.25 -25.10
C ILE A 733 -3.61 -21.57 -26.45
N SER A 734 -2.94 -22.73 -26.56
CA SER A 734 -2.51 -23.29 -27.87
C SER A 734 -2.37 -24.82 -27.93
N ILE A 735 -2.56 -25.57 -26.83
CA ILE A 735 -2.52 -27.05 -26.84
C ILE A 735 -3.70 -27.61 -26.04
N PRO A 736 -4.52 -28.53 -26.59
CA PRO A 736 -5.53 -29.26 -25.83
C PRO A 736 -4.85 -30.33 -24.95
N TRP A 737 -4.52 -29.96 -23.71
CA TRP A 737 -3.84 -30.87 -22.78
C TRP A 737 -4.77 -31.94 -22.18
N HIS A 738 -4.31 -33.19 -22.22
CA HIS A 738 -4.90 -34.30 -21.47
C HIS A 738 -4.58 -34.14 -19.96
N PRO A 739 -5.59 -34.12 -19.07
CA PRO A 739 -5.36 -34.00 -17.63
C PRO A 739 -5.03 -35.36 -17.01
N SER A 740 -3.80 -35.84 -17.19
CA SER A 740 -3.27 -37.05 -16.55
C SER A 740 -2.10 -36.72 -15.63
N ALA A 741 -2.21 -37.10 -14.35
CA ALA A 741 -1.21 -37.01 -13.26
C ALA A 741 -0.68 -35.62 -12.84
N SER A 742 -0.44 -34.68 -13.75
CA SER A 742 0.41 -33.49 -13.51
C SER A 742 -0.11 -32.37 -12.58
N SER A 743 -1.20 -32.58 -11.84
CA SER A 743 -1.81 -31.53 -11.00
C SER A 743 -1.27 -31.44 -9.55
N SER A 744 -0.59 -32.48 -9.06
CA SER A 744 0.13 -32.46 -7.76
C SER A 744 1.34 -31.54 -7.76
N ASN A 745 2.12 -31.61 -8.85
CA ASN A 745 3.50 -31.15 -8.91
C ASN A 745 3.67 -29.63 -8.70
N PHE A 746 2.61 -28.83 -8.90
CA PHE A 746 2.67 -27.36 -8.76
C PHE A 746 2.98 -26.92 -7.32
N PHE A 747 2.21 -27.40 -6.34
CA PHE A 747 2.41 -27.00 -4.94
C PHE A 747 3.64 -27.67 -4.34
N GLU A 748 3.93 -28.90 -4.73
CA GLU A 748 5.17 -29.61 -4.36
C GLU A 748 6.41 -28.84 -4.84
N HIS A 749 6.41 -28.36 -6.10
CA HIS A 749 7.50 -27.56 -6.64
C HIS A 749 7.64 -26.19 -5.96
N ILE A 750 6.53 -25.45 -5.76
CA ILE A 750 6.59 -24.07 -5.25
C ILE A 750 6.80 -23.99 -3.73
N LEU A 751 6.20 -24.90 -2.95
CA LEU A 751 6.39 -24.94 -1.50
C LEU A 751 7.66 -25.73 -1.11
N GLY A 752 8.21 -26.53 -2.03
CA GLY A 752 9.55 -27.11 -1.99
C GLY A 752 9.79 -28.11 -0.85
N ARG A 753 10.07 -27.60 0.36
CA ARG A 753 10.34 -28.39 1.56
C ARG A 753 9.18 -28.40 2.57
N CYS A 754 8.14 -27.58 2.39
CA CYS A 754 6.94 -27.68 3.20
C CYS A 754 6.15 -28.95 2.85
N HIS A 755 5.54 -29.59 3.84
CA HIS A 755 4.66 -30.72 3.62
C HIS A 755 3.21 -30.22 3.49
N PRO A 756 2.39 -30.73 2.56
CA PRO A 756 1.02 -30.23 2.33
C PRO A 756 0.15 -30.15 3.59
N LEU A 757 0.30 -31.10 4.53
CA LEU A 757 -0.45 -31.12 5.79
C LEU A 757 -0.01 -30.01 6.75
N GLY A 758 1.28 -29.97 7.13
CA GLY A 758 1.83 -28.93 8.00
C GLY A 758 1.59 -27.52 7.45
N PHE A 759 1.92 -27.30 6.16
CA PHE A 759 1.65 -26.03 5.47
C PHE A 759 0.19 -25.57 5.64
N SER A 760 -0.76 -26.43 5.28
CA SER A 760 -2.18 -26.08 5.31
C SER A 760 -2.69 -25.89 6.74
N ALA A 761 -2.27 -26.75 7.67
CA ALA A 761 -2.75 -26.77 9.06
C ALA A 761 -2.42 -25.49 9.83
N PHE A 762 -1.26 -24.86 9.57
CA PHE A 762 -0.86 -23.59 10.21
C PHE A 762 -1.22 -22.37 9.37
N THR A 763 -1.04 -22.40 8.04
CA THR A 763 -1.23 -21.21 7.20
C THR A 763 -2.72 -20.83 7.08
N MET A 764 -3.65 -21.78 7.28
CA MET A 764 -5.09 -21.49 7.36
C MET A 764 -5.51 -20.75 8.64
N GLU A 765 -4.73 -20.82 9.73
CA GLU A 765 -5.17 -20.38 11.06
C GLU A 765 -5.54 -18.90 11.09
N HIS A 766 -4.65 -18.00 10.67
CA HIS A 766 -4.91 -16.57 10.79
C HIS A 766 -6.04 -16.08 9.86
N PRO A 767 -6.07 -16.44 8.56
CA PRO A 767 -7.23 -16.17 7.72
C PRO A 767 -8.55 -16.72 8.29
N LEU A 768 -8.56 -17.93 8.87
CA LEU A 768 -9.76 -18.52 9.47
C LEU A 768 -10.19 -17.78 10.74
N ARG A 769 -9.26 -17.48 11.66
CA ARG A 769 -9.55 -16.72 12.90
C ARG A 769 -10.12 -15.33 12.58
N ILE A 770 -9.64 -14.66 11.53
CA ILE A 770 -10.21 -13.38 11.06
C ILE A 770 -11.64 -13.57 10.55
N ARG A 771 -11.92 -14.64 9.78
CA ARG A 771 -13.29 -14.92 9.31
C ARG A 771 -14.25 -15.28 10.45
N VAL A 772 -13.78 -15.96 11.50
CA VAL A 772 -14.56 -16.20 12.73
C VAL A 772 -14.80 -14.91 13.50
N PHE A 773 -13.78 -14.06 13.69
CA PHE A 773 -13.93 -12.76 14.35
C PHE A 773 -15.04 -11.91 13.70
N VAL A 774 -15.05 -11.82 12.36
CA VAL A 774 -16.13 -11.14 11.61
C VAL A 774 -17.49 -11.77 11.90
N ALA A 775 -17.59 -13.09 11.94
CA ALA A 775 -18.84 -13.80 12.25
C ALA A 775 -19.32 -13.58 13.69
N GLU A 776 -18.42 -13.54 14.68
CA GLU A 776 -18.74 -13.22 16.06
C GLU A 776 -19.19 -11.75 16.22
N VAL A 777 -18.56 -10.82 15.50
CA VAL A 777 -18.98 -9.41 15.45
C VAL A 777 -20.38 -9.29 14.83
N HIS A 778 -20.65 -9.97 13.71
CA HIS A 778 -21.98 -10.03 13.09
C HIS A 778 -23.03 -10.67 14.01
N ALA A 779 -22.67 -11.69 14.78
CA ALA A 779 -23.53 -12.30 15.80
C ALA A 779 -23.77 -11.37 17.01
N GLY A 780 -23.04 -10.25 17.12
CA GLY A 780 -23.14 -9.29 18.22
C GLY A 780 -22.38 -9.69 19.48
N MET A 781 -21.51 -10.69 19.42
CA MET A 781 -20.73 -11.18 20.56
C MET A 781 -19.73 -10.14 21.09
N TRP A 782 -19.30 -9.20 20.25
CA TRP A 782 -18.28 -8.17 20.52
C TRP A 782 -18.85 -6.78 20.84
N LYS A 783 -20.17 -6.65 21.05
CA LYS A 783 -20.85 -5.37 21.32
C LYS A 783 -20.29 -4.56 22.51
N LYS A 784 -19.49 -5.16 23.39
CA LYS A 784 -18.86 -4.47 24.54
C LYS A 784 -17.57 -3.75 24.17
N ASN A 785 -16.89 -4.14 23.09
CA ASN A 785 -15.64 -3.53 22.60
C ASN A 785 -15.86 -2.25 21.77
N GLY A 786 -16.98 -1.54 21.98
CA GLY A 786 -17.36 -0.34 21.23
C GLY A 786 -17.47 -0.55 19.71
N GLU A 787 -17.33 0.54 18.95
CA GLU A 787 -17.34 0.48 17.47
C GLU A 787 -16.06 -0.12 16.86
N ALA A 788 -14.96 -0.23 17.62
CA ALA A 788 -13.64 -0.63 17.11
C ALA A 788 -13.65 -1.99 16.38
N ALA A 789 -14.36 -2.97 16.93
CA ALA A 789 -14.51 -4.29 16.32
C ALA A 789 -15.40 -4.25 15.05
N LEU A 790 -16.44 -3.41 15.04
CA LEU A 790 -17.34 -3.23 13.89
C LEU A 790 -16.63 -2.53 12.73
N LEU A 791 -15.95 -1.41 13.00
CA LEU A 791 -15.13 -0.66 12.02
C LEU A 791 -14.03 -1.53 11.42
N SER A 792 -13.39 -2.38 12.23
CA SER A 792 -12.41 -3.37 11.75
C SER A 792 -13.00 -4.33 10.70
N CYS A 793 -14.23 -4.80 10.92
CA CYS A 793 -14.95 -5.67 9.98
C CYS A 793 -15.40 -4.91 8.72
N GLU A 794 -15.92 -3.70 8.87
CA GLU A 794 -16.33 -2.85 7.74
C GLU A 794 -15.16 -2.50 6.81
N TRP A 795 -14.02 -2.10 7.38
CA TRP A 795 -12.83 -1.81 6.59
C TRP A 795 -12.34 -3.06 5.89
N TYR A 796 -12.15 -4.18 6.59
CA TYR A 796 -11.71 -5.47 6.01
C TYR A 796 -12.56 -5.91 4.80
N ARG A 797 -13.89 -5.69 4.86
CA ARG A 797 -14.83 -5.97 3.76
C ARG A 797 -14.82 -4.92 2.64
N SER A 798 -14.50 -3.67 2.94
CA SER A 798 -14.59 -2.55 1.97
C SER A 798 -13.65 -2.72 0.77
N VAL A 799 -14.00 -2.10 -0.36
CA VAL A 799 -13.25 -2.21 -1.64
C VAL A 799 -11.79 -1.73 -1.51
N ARG A 800 -11.51 -0.74 -0.65
CA ARG A 800 -10.15 -0.21 -0.43
C ARG A 800 -9.19 -1.25 0.15
N TRP A 801 -9.70 -2.21 0.93
CA TRP A 801 -8.89 -3.14 1.72
C TRP A 801 -9.05 -4.60 1.30
N SER A 802 -10.25 -5.00 0.88
CA SER A 802 -10.58 -6.41 0.57
C SER A 802 -9.68 -7.05 -0.50
N GLU A 803 -9.25 -6.29 -1.52
CA GLU A 803 -8.29 -6.73 -2.54
C GLU A 803 -6.93 -7.15 -1.96
N GLN A 804 -6.49 -6.45 -0.89
CA GLN A 804 -5.23 -6.68 -0.19
C GLN A 804 -5.47 -7.28 1.20
N GLY A 805 -6.60 -7.96 1.37
CA GLY A 805 -7.14 -8.44 2.64
C GLY A 805 -8.08 -9.63 2.41
N LEU A 806 -9.38 -9.44 2.62
CA LEU A 806 -10.43 -10.47 2.52
C LEU A 806 -10.29 -11.45 1.34
N GLU A 807 -9.95 -10.99 0.14
CA GLU A 807 -9.81 -11.85 -1.04
C GLU A 807 -8.51 -12.66 -1.05
N LEU A 808 -7.39 -12.07 -0.59
CA LEU A 808 -6.12 -12.79 -0.42
C LEU A 808 -6.20 -13.78 0.75
N ASP A 809 -6.91 -13.43 1.82
CA ASP A 809 -7.13 -14.31 2.97
C ASP A 809 -8.05 -15.49 2.58
N LEU A 810 -9.12 -15.24 1.81
CA LEU A 810 -9.99 -16.28 1.25
C LEU A 810 -9.26 -17.17 0.23
N PHE A 811 -8.41 -16.59 -0.62
CA PHE A 811 -7.59 -17.36 -1.58
C PHE A 811 -6.49 -18.17 -0.88
N MET A 812 -5.95 -17.72 0.25
CA MET A 812 -5.06 -18.52 1.09
C MET A 812 -5.81 -19.72 1.70
N LEU A 813 -7.05 -19.51 2.16
CA LEU A 813 -7.93 -20.61 2.58
C LEU A 813 -8.21 -21.58 1.42
N GLN A 814 -8.40 -21.11 0.19
CA GLN A 814 -8.51 -21.98 -1.00
C GLN A 814 -7.24 -22.80 -1.27
N CYS A 815 -6.05 -22.21 -1.13
CA CYS A 815 -4.77 -22.94 -1.28
C CYS A 815 -4.62 -24.02 -0.21
N CYS A 816 -4.95 -23.73 1.05
CA CYS A 816 -4.96 -24.71 2.14
C CYS A 816 -6.02 -25.80 1.91
N ALA A 817 -7.22 -25.43 1.44
CA ALA A 817 -8.31 -26.35 1.13
C ALA A 817 -8.00 -27.34 -0.02
N ALA A 818 -7.09 -26.99 -0.93
CA ALA A 818 -6.63 -27.89 -1.99
C ALA A 818 -5.58 -28.92 -1.53
N LEU A 819 -4.91 -28.64 -0.41
CA LEU A 819 -3.78 -29.42 0.12
C LEU A 819 -4.10 -30.19 1.40
N ALA A 820 -5.11 -29.75 2.16
CA ALA A 820 -5.57 -30.39 3.40
C ALA A 820 -6.50 -31.59 3.16
N PRO A 821 -6.60 -32.54 4.11
CA PRO A 821 -7.61 -33.59 4.08
C PRO A 821 -9.00 -32.98 4.34
N PRO A 822 -9.99 -33.13 3.43
CA PRO A 822 -11.24 -32.37 3.49
C PRO A 822 -12.01 -32.43 4.81
N ASP A 823 -12.16 -33.61 5.43
CA ASP A 823 -12.86 -33.75 6.71
C ASP A 823 -12.13 -33.05 7.87
N LEU A 824 -10.79 -33.08 7.89
CA LEU A 824 -9.98 -32.43 8.92
C LEU A 824 -9.94 -30.91 8.75
N TYR A 825 -9.93 -30.44 7.50
CA TYR A 825 -10.05 -29.02 7.15
C TYR A 825 -11.39 -28.44 7.59
N VAL A 826 -12.50 -29.12 7.28
CA VAL A 826 -13.85 -28.69 7.69
C VAL A 826 -14.05 -28.82 9.20
N LYS A 827 -13.52 -29.88 9.84
CA LYS A 827 -13.54 -30.02 11.30
C LYS A 827 -12.83 -28.85 11.99
N ARG A 828 -11.71 -28.37 11.45
CA ARG A 828 -11.01 -27.18 11.96
C ARG A 828 -11.83 -25.90 11.84
N ILE A 829 -12.60 -25.74 10.77
CA ILE A 829 -13.56 -24.64 10.63
C ILE A 829 -14.64 -24.74 11.72
N LEU A 830 -15.29 -25.90 11.86
CA LEU A 830 -16.31 -26.14 12.89
C LEU A 830 -15.79 -25.87 14.32
N GLU A 831 -14.57 -26.32 14.62
CA GLU A 831 -13.88 -26.10 15.89
C GLU A 831 -13.63 -24.60 16.17
N ARG A 832 -13.12 -23.86 15.18
CA ARG A 832 -12.81 -22.42 15.35
C ARG A 832 -14.07 -21.55 15.48
N PHE A 833 -15.18 -21.94 14.87
CA PHE A 833 -16.49 -21.30 15.09
C PHE A 833 -17.16 -21.69 16.43
N GLY A 834 -16.54 -22.57 17.25
CA GLY A 834 -17.12 -23.06 18.51
C GLY A 834 -18.28 -24.04 18.34
N LEU A 835 -18.53 -24.54 17.13
CA LEU A 835 -19.74 -25.26 16.74
C LEU A 835 -19.63 -26.79 16.86
N SER A 836 -18.56 -27.34 17.45
CA SER A 836 -18.37 -28.79 17.63
C SER A 836 -19.58 -29.48 18.32
N ASN A 837 -20.22 -28.81 19.28
CA ASN A 837 -21.40 -29.31 19.99
C ASN A 837 -22.69 -29.26 19.15
N TYR A 838 -22.72 -28.55 18.02
CA TYR A 838 -23.89 -28.48 17.12
C TYR A 838 -24.21 -29.85 16.49
N LEU A 839 -23.21 -30.70 16.30
CA LEU A 839 -23.38 -32.05 15.76
C LEU A 839 -23.95 -33.08 16.76
N SER A 840 -24.17 -32.69 18.03
CA SER A 840 -24.68 -33.60 19.08
C SER A 840 -26.16 -33.97 18.96
N LEU A 841 -26.91 -33.38 18.01
CA LEU A 841 -28.35 -33.56 17.81
C LEU A 841 -29.23 -33.30 19.05
N ASN A 842 -28.72 -32.56 20.04
CA ASN A 842 -29.48 -32.13 21.20
C ASN A 842 -30.45 -30.99 20.82
N PRO A 843 -31.77 -31.06 21.06
CA PRO A 843 -32.69 -29.97 20.74
C PRO A 843 -32.44 -28.68 21.55
N ALA A 844 -31.75 -28.74 22.69
CA ALA A 844 -31.43 -27.56 23.49
C ALA A 844 -30.44 -26.63 22.76
N ARG A 845 -30.83 -25.36 22.59
CA ARG A 845 -29.99 -24.30 22.01
C ARG A 845 -28.90 -23.88 23.00
N ALA A 846 -27.63 -23.97 22.60
CA ALA A 846 -26.50 -23.68 23.48
C ALA A 846 -26.22 -22.17 23.65
N SER A 847 -26.59 -21.34 22.68
CA SER A 847 -26.37 -19.89 22.71
C SER A 847 -27.36 -19.13 21.83
N GLU A 848 -27.62 -17.85 22.14
CA GLU A 848 -28.38 -16.96 21.26
C GLU A 848 -27.62 -16.69 19.93
N TYR A 849 -26.29 -16.63 19.96
CA TYR A 849 -25.43 -16.33 18.80
C TYR A 849 -25.34 -17.47 17.78
N GLU A 850 -25.65 -18.69 18.21
CA GLU A 850 -25.38 -19.94 17.47
C GLU A 850 -25.91 -19.96 16.03
N PRO A 851 -27.15 -19.57 15.70
CA PRO A 851 -27.63 -19.58 14.31
C PRO A 851 -26.82 -18.66 13.39
N VAL A 852 -26.39 -17.49 13.87
CA VAL A 852 -25.59 -16.55 13.06
C VAL A 852 -24.20 -17.13 12.78
N LEU A 853 -23.59 -17.78 13.78
CA LEU A 853 -22.31 -18.47 13.62
C LEU A 853 -22.41 -19.63 12.62
N VAL A 854 -23.49 -20.42 12.65
CA VAL A 854 -23.70 -21.52 11.67
C VAL A 854 -23.93 -20.96 10.26
N GLN A 855 -24.72 -19.88 10.13
CA GLN A 855 -24.95 -19.18 8.86
C GLN A 855 -23.66 -18.64 8.25
N GLU A 856 -22.82 -17.96 9.03
CA GLU A 856 -21.53 -17.43 8.60
C GLU A 856 -20.53 -18.55 8.27
N MET A 857 -20.52 -19.64 9.04
CA MET A 857 -19.70 -20.82 8.74
C MET A 857 -20.08 -21.45 7.39
N LEU A 858 -21.37 -21.69 7.15
CA LEU A 858 -21.86 -22.22 5.87
C LEU A 858 -21.55 -21.26 4.71
N THR A 859 -21.71 -19.95 4.93
CA THR A 859 -21.38 -18.90 3.95
C THR A 859 -19.88 -18.90 3.61
N LEU A 860 -19.00 -19.03 4.61
CA LEU A 860 -17.55 -19.16 4.41
C LEU A 860 -17.19 -20.41 3.61
N ILE A 861 -17.81 -21.55 3.92
CA ILE A 861 -17.56 -22.81 3.19
C ILE A 861 -17.99 -22.68 1.72
N ILE A 862 -19.18 -22.11 1.45
CA ILE A 862 -19.63 -21.83 0.09
C ILE A 862 -18.66 -20.86 -0.62
N GLN A 863 -18.18 -19.82 0.06
CA GLN A 863 -17.18 -18.89 -0.51
C GLN A 863 -15.86 -19.58 -0.85
N ILE A 864 -15.32 -20.43 0.02
CA ILE A 864 -14.09 -21.22 -0.26
C ILE A 864 -14.29 -22.10 -1.49
N VAL A 865 -15.45 -22.76 -1.62
CA VAL A 865 -15.73 -23.68 -2.74
C VAL A 865 -16.09 -22.95 -4.05
N LYS A 866 -16.74 -21.77 -3.98
CA LYS A 866 -17.33 -21.07 -5.14
C LYS A 866 -16.51 -19.88 -5.66
N GLU A 867 -15.73 -19.18 -4.84
CA GLU A 867 -15.00 -17.99 -5.30
C GLU A 867 -13.97 -18.35 -6.40
N ARG A 868 -13.83 -17.46 -7.40
CA ARG A 868 -13.02 -17.68 -8.62
C ARG A 868 -12.20 -16.48 -9.08
N ARG A 869 -12.35 -15.28 -8.50
CA ARG A 869 -11.65 -14.06 -8.96
C ARG A 869 -10.13 -14.25 -9.11
N PHE A 870 -9.50 -15.04 -8.24
CA PHE A 870 -8.05 -15.29 -8.24
C PHE A 870 -7.65 -16.69 -8.75
N CYS A 871 -8.62 -17.55 -9.07
CA CYS A 871 -8.37 -18.98 -9.33
C CYS A 871 -9.18 -19.60 -10.50
N GLY A 872 -10.00 -18.83 -11.23
CA GLY A 872 -10.76 -19.36 -12.38
C GLY A 872 -11.50 -18.36 -13.27
N LEU A 873 -11.65 -17.08 -12.90
CA LEU A 873 -12.20 -16.05 -13.79
C LEU A 873 -11.11 -15.30 -14.55
N THR A 874 -11.42 -14.89 -15.78
CA THR A 874 -10.64 -13.89 -16.53
C THR A 874 -10.77 -12.51 -15.88
N THR A 875 -9.89 -11.57 -16.24
CA THR A 875 -10.01 -10.18 -15.75
C THR A 875 -11.30 -9.49 -16.24
N SER A 876 -11.79 -9.85 -17.44
CA SER A 876 -13.06 -9.33 -17.99
C SER A 876 -14.29 -9.86 -17.25
N GLU A 877 -14.32 -11.15 -16.94
CA GLU A 877 -15.42 -11.75 -16.15
C GLU A 877 -15.40 -11.32 -14.69
N SER A 878 -14.21 -11.11 -14.12
CA SER A 878 -14.07 -10.52 -12.78
C SER A 878 -14.71 -9.13 -12.73
N LEU A 879 -14.39 -8.26 -13.68
CA LEU A 879 -15.06 -6.95 -13.81
C LEU A 879 -16.57 -7.08 -14.02
N ARG A 880 -17.02 -8.02 -14.87
CA ARG A 880 -18.46 -8.30 -15.08
C ARG A 880 -19.15 -8.62 -13.76
N ARG A 881 -18.60 -9.54 -12.96
CA ARG A 881 -19.14 -9.95 -11.66
C ARG A 881 -19.23 -8.79 -10.68
N GLU A 882 -18.19 -7.95 -10.58
CA GLU A 882 -18.22 -6.75 -9.72
C GLU A 882 -19.28 -5.73 -10.16
N LEU A 883 -19.44 -5.51 -11.47
CA LEU A 883 -20.48 -4.61 -12.01
C LEU A 883 -21.89 -5.16 -11.77
N VAL A 884 -22.09 -6.48 -11.93
CA VAL A 884 -23.37 -7.15 -11.60
C VAL A 884 -23.66 -7.03 -10.09
N TYR A 885 -22.70 -7.34 -9.23
CA TYR A 885 -22.79 -7.17 -7.78
C TYR A 885 -23.21 -5.74 -7.41
N LYS A 886 -22.50 -4.72 -7.92
CA LYS A 886 -22.76 -3.34 -7.54
C LYS A 886 -24.09 -2.81 -8.10
N LEU A 887 -24.42 -3.13 -9.35
CA LEU A 887 -25.65 -2.68 -10.01
C LEU A 887 -26.90 -3.45 -9.58
N ALA A 888 -26.75 -4.65 -9.00
CA ALA A 888 -27.86 -5.36 -8.35
C ALA A 888 -28.28 -4.66 -7.05
N ALA A 889 -27.32 -4.19 -6.24
CA ALA A 889 -27.59 -3.41 -5.04
C ALA A 889 -28.25 -2.04 -5.36
N GLY A 890 -27.74 -1.30 -6.36
CA GLY A 890 -28.33 -0.02 -6.75
C GLY A 890 -27.83 0.51 -8.08
N ASP A 891 -28.65 1.30 -8.76
CA ASP A 891 -28.23 2.04 -9.95
C ASP A 891 -27.20 3.11 -9.56
N ALA A 892 -26.20 3.34 -10.42
CA ALA A 892 -25.00 4.09 -10.04
C ALA A 892 -24.43 4.94 -11.19
N THR A 893 -23.81 6.07 -10.85
CA THR A 893 -23.04 6.88 -11.82
C THR A 893 -21.69 6.23 -12.14
N HIS A 894 -21.06 6.60 -13.25
CA HIS A 894 -19.73 6.07 -13.63
C HIS A 894 -18.71 6.21 -12.50
N SER A 895 -18.64 7.39 -11.86
CA SER A 895 -17.72 7.67 -10.75
C SER A 895 -18.01 6.84 -9.50
N GLN A 896 -19.28 6.51 -9.23
CA GLN A 896 -19.67 5.60 -8.14
C GLN A 896 -19.27 4.15 -8.44
N LEU A 897 -19.38 3.70 -9.70
CA LEU A 897 -18.91 2.39 -10.12
C LEU A 897 -17.39 2.27 -10.02
N VAL A 898 -16.63 3.22 -10.59
CA VAL A 898 -15.16 3.22 -10.52
C VAL A 898 -14.66 3.26 -9.07
N LYS A 899 -15.31 4.03 -8.17
CA LYS A 899 -14.98 4.04 -6.74
C LYS A 899 -15.36 2.74 -6.00
N ALA A 900 -16.30 1.96 -6.53
CA ALA A 900 -16.72 0.67 -6.00
C ALA A 900 -15.94 -0.52 -6.61
N LEU A 901 -15.00 -0.27 -7.53
CA LEU A 901 -14.18 -1.30 -8.15
C LEU A 901 -12.78 -1.41 -7.51
N PRO A 902 -12.23 -2.65 -7.41
CA PRO A 902 -10.82 -2.91 -7.10
C PRO A 902 -9.83 -2.14 -7.99
N ARG A 903 -8.57 -1.97 -7.56
CA ARG A 903 -7.56 -1.10 -8.22
C ARG A 903 -7.03 -1.63 -9.55
N ASP A 904 -7.01 -2.94 -9.72
CA ASP A 904 -6.74 -3.63 -10.98
C ASP A 904 -7.91 -3.48 -11.97
N LEU A 905 -9.14 -3.68 -11.50
CA LEU A 905 -10.35 -3.66 -12.33
C LEU A 905 -10.78 -2.25 -12.74
N SER A 906 -10.67 -1.27 -11.83
CA SER A 906 -10.96 0.16 -12.09
C SER A 906 -10.02 0.82 -13.11
N LYS A 907 -8.84 0.22 -13.36
CA LYS A 907 -7.86 0.65 -14.38
C LYS A 907 -7.86 -0.21 -15.64
N PHE A 908 -8.79 -1.17 -15.77
CA PHE A 908 -8.82 -2.08 -16.91
C PHE A 908 -9.24 -1.34 -18.19
N SER A 909 -8.44 -1.46 -19.26
CA SER A 909 -8.64 -0.70 -20.51
C SER A 909 -9.99 -0.96 -21.19
N ARG A 910 -10.57 -2.16 -21.01
CA ARG A 910 -11.88 -2.55 -21.55
C ARG A 910 -13.04 -2.28 -20.58
N LEU A 911 -12.85 -1.45 -19.54
CA LEU A 911 -13.87 -1.21 -18.52
C LEU A 911 -15.19 -0.69 -19.09
N GLN A 912 -15.13 0.29 -19.99
CA GLN A 912 -16.33 0.86 -20.62
C GLN A 912 -17.03 -0.18 -21.53
N GLU A 913 -16.28 -1.02 -22.24
CA GLU A 913 -16.83 -2.10 -23.09
C GLU A 913 -17.64 -3.12 -22.26
N VAL A 914 -17.10 -3.55 -21.11
CA VAL A 914 -17.80 -4.46 -20.20
C VAL A 914 -19.01 -3.76 -19.56
N LEU A 915 -18.88 -2.49 -19.16
CA LEU A 915 -19.98 -1.70 -18.61
C LEU A 915 -21.13 -1.51 -19.60
N ASP A 916 -20.83 -1.11 -20.84
CA ASP A 916 -21.80 -0.98 -21.95
C ASP A 916 -22.35 -2.32 -22.43
N THR A 917 -21.77 -3.44 -21.99
CA THR A 917 -22.31 -4.78 -22.22
C THR A 917 -23.32 -5.15 -21.11
N VAL A 918 -22.97 -4.89 -19.84
CA VAL A 918 -23.74 -5.28 -18.63
C VAL A 918 -24.90 -4.33 -18.31
N ALA A 919 -24.73 -3.02 -18.57
CA ALA A 919 -25.60 -1.97 -18.04
C ALA A 919 -26.29 -1.13 -19.12
N SER A 920 -27.45 -0.58 -18.80
CA SER A 920 -28.11 0.46 -19.60
C SER A 920 -27.87 1.81 -18.95
N TYR A 921 -27.20 2.71 -19.67
CA TYR A 921 -27.05 4.11 -19.26
C TYR A 921 -28.35 4.89 -19.47
N SER A 922 -28.71 5.69 -18.47
CA SER A 922 -29.78 6.68 -18.51
C SER A 922 -29.17 8.07 -18.55
N ASN A 923 -29.65 8.91 -19.48
CA ASN A 923 -29.17 10.28 -19.61
C ASN A 923 -29.60 11.15 -18.40
N PRO A 924 -28.79 12.13 -17.97
CA PRO A 924 -29.18 13.08 -16.92
C PRO A 924 -30.46 13.84 -17.30
N SER A 925 -31.27 14.19 -16.29
CA SER A 925 -32.56 14.86 -16.48
C SER A 925 -32.86 15.85 -15.36
N GLY A 926 -32.91 17.14 -15.69
CA GLY A 926 -33.02 18.22 -14.69
C GLY A 926 -31.84 18.17 -13.72
N TYR A 927 -32.13 18.01 -12.42
CA TYR A 927 -31.12 17.85 -11.37
C TYR A 927 -30.56 16.41 -11.23
N ASN A 928 -31.14 15.43 -11.90
CA ASN A 928 -30.71 14.02 -11.80
C ASN A 928 -29.50 13.75 -12.69
N GLN A 929 -28.43 13.20 -12.11
CA GLN A 929 -27.24 12.74 -12.83
C GLN A 929 -27.55 11.49 -13.67
N GLY A 930 -26.75 11.24 -14.71
CA GLY A 930 -26.89 10.04 -15.53
C GLY A 930 -26.41 8.78 -14.79
N MET A 931 -27.23 7.74 -14.79
CA MET A 931 -27.00 6.51 -14.02
C MET A 931 -27.04 5.26 -14.91
N TYR A 932 -26.23 4.27 -14.55
CA TYR A 932 -26.25 2.93 -15.11
C TYR A 932 -27.19 2.03 -14.29
N SER A 933 -28.03 1.26 -14.97
CA SER A 933 -28.91 0.23 -14.40
C SER A 933 -28.55 -1.16 -14.94
N LEU A 934 -28.70 -2.22 -14.14
CA LEU A 934 -28.37 -3.59 -14.57
C LEU A 934 -29.33 -4.11 -15.65
N ARG A 935 -28.80 -4.53 -16.82
CA ARG A 935 -29.64 -5.08 -17.90
C ARG A 935 -30.25 -6.42 -17.52
N TRP A 936 -31.47 -6.66 -17.97
CA TRP A 936 -32.25 -7.86 -17.64
C TRP A 936 -31.51 -9.22 -17.76
N PRO A 937 -30.69 -9.50 -18.80
CA PRO A 937 -29.99 -10.78 -18.91
C PRO A 937 -29.04 -11.08 -17.74
N TYR A 938 -28.37 -10.06 -17.20
CA TYR A 938 -27.29 -10.20 -16.22
C TYR A 938 -27.77 -10.40 -14.78
N TRP A 939 -29.06 -10.27 -14.50
CA TRP A 939 -29.63 -10.72 -13.22
C TRP A 939 -29.44 -12.23 -13.02
N LYS A 940 -29.26 -13.01 -14.09
CA LYS A 940 -28.90 -14.44 -14.04
C LYS A 940 -27.46 -14.72 -13.60
N GLU A 941 -26.63 -13.69 -13.44
CA GLU A 941 -25.25 -13.78 -12.94
C GLU A 941 -25.14 -13.24 -11.49
N LEU A 942 -26.26 -12.98 -10.82
CA LEU A 942 -26.29 -12.48 -9.44
C LEU A 942 -25.74 -13.53 -8.46
N ASP A 943 -24.57 -13.23 -7.87
CA ASP A 943 -23.92 -14.09 -6.89
C ASP A 943 -24.32 -13.71 -5.45
N LEU A 944 -25.27 -14.45 -4.87
CA LEU A 944 -25.70 -14.28 -3.47
C LEU A 944 -24.57 -14.47 -2.44
N TYR A 945 -23.46 -15.12 -2.81
CA TYR A 945 -22.35 -15.43 -1.91
C TYR A 945 -21.11 -14.54 -2.15
N HIS A 946 -21.23 -13.45 -2.92
CA HIS A 946 -20.14 -12.51 -3.18
C HIS A 946 -19.50 -12.01 -1.87
N PRO A 947 -18.16 -12.11 -1.69
CA PRO A 947 -17.52 -11.84 -0.40
C PRO A 947 -17.72 -10.44 0.17
N ARG A 948 -18.09 -9.43 -0.63
CA ARG A 948 -18.27 -8.04 -0.16
C ARG A 948 -19.67 -7.70 0.34
N TRP A 949 -20.67 -8.58 0.19
CA TRP A 949 -22.03 -8.34 0.69
C TRP A 949 -22.05 -7.95 2.17
N ASN A 950 -22.94 -7.02 2.52
CA ASN A 950 -23.52 -6.92 3.86
C ASN A 950 -25.02 -7.22 3.74
N SER A 951 -25.65 -7.55 4.87
CA SER A 951 -27.05 -7.97 4.94
C SER A 951 -28.02 -6.97 4.29
N ARG A 952 -27.75 -5.66 4.40
CA ARG A 952 -28.59 -4.61 3.80
C ARG A 952 -28.45 -4.57 2.27
N ASP A 953 -27.23 -4.52 1.76
CA ASP A 953 -26.98 -4.51 0.30
C ASP A 953 -27.47 -5.81 -0.36
N LEU A 954 -27.31 -6.97 0.29
CA LEU A 954 -27.79 -8.26 -0.19
C LEU A 954 -29.33 -8.30 -0.22
N GLN A 955 -30.00 -7.91 0.88
CA GLN A 955 -31.47 -7.84 0.91
C GLN A 955 -32.01 -6.93 -0.21
N VAL A 956 -31.40 -5.77 -0.43
CA VAL A 956 -31.83 -4.86 -1.51
C VAL A 956 -31.60 -5.50 -2.89
N ALA A 957 -30.50 -6.23 -3.09
CA ALA A 957 -30.26 -6.96 -4.34
C ALA A 957 -31.27 -8.11 -4.57
N GLU A 958 -31.65 -8.84 -3.52
CA GLU A 958 -32.68 -9.89 -3.57
C GLU A 958 -34.08 -9.32 -3.83
N GLU A 959 -34.46 -8.23 -3.16
CA GLU A 959 -35.72 -7.51 -3.41
C GLU A 959 -35.79 -7.00 -4.85
N ARG A 960 -34.70 -6.42 -5.38
CA ARG A 960 -34.64 -5.95 -6.77
C ARG A 960 -34.66 -7.12 -7.76
N TYR A 961 -33.97 -8.22 -7.47
CA TYR A 961 -34.04 -9.44 -8.27
C TYR A 961 -35.49 -9.96 -8.33
N ALA A 962 -36.20 -10.05 -7.21
CA ALA A 962 -37.59 -10.47 -7.17
C ALA A 962 -38.50 -9.53 -7.99
N ARG A 963 -38.30 -8.21 -7.89
CA ARG A 963 -39.03 -7.20 -8.68
C ARG A 963 -38.77 -7.32 -10.20
N PHE A 964 -37.56 -7.68 -10.64
CA PHE A 964 -37.20 -7.77 -12.07
C PHE A 964 -37.36 -9.18 -12.69
N CYS A 965 -37.27 -10.25 -11.89
CA CYS A 965 -37.34 -11.63 -12.35
C CYS A 965 -38.67 -12.33 -12.00
N SER A 966 -39.46 -11.76 -11.09
CA SER A 966 -40.74 -12.31 -10.60
C SER A 966 -40.64 -13.69 -9.94
N VAL A 967 -39.45 -14.05 -9.44
CA VAL A 967 -39.16 -15.25 -8.64
C VAL A 967 -38.13 -14.88 -7.57
N SER A 968 -38.10 -15.60 -6.44
CA SER A 968 -37.10 -15.39 -5.39
C SER A 968 -35.68 -15.61 -5.91
N ALA A 969 -34.73 -14.76 -5.49
CA ALA A 969 -33.32 -14.95 -5.79
C ALA A 969 -32.79 -16.24 -5.16
N VAL A 970 -33.23 -16.52 -3.92
CA VAL A 970 -32.82 -17.68 -3.12
C VAL A 970 -33.11 -19.03 -3.80
N THR A 971 -34.24 -19.17 -4.49
CA THR A 971 -34.59 -20.44 -5.17
C THR A 971 -34.03 -20.52 -6.59
N ALA A 972 -33.74 -19.39 -7.23
CA ALA A 972 -33.29 -19.32 -8.63
C ALA A 972 -31.76 -19.25 -8.80
N GLN A 973 -31.05 -18.54 -7.92
CA GLN A 973 -29.61 -18.29 -7.98
C GLN A 973 -28.80 -19.25 -7.10
N LEU A 974 -29.10 -20.55 -7.22
CA LEU A 974 -28.37 -21.60 -6.53
C LEU A 974 -26.89 -21.59 -6.92
N PRO A 975 -25.95 -21.76 -5.96
CA PRO A 975 -24.53 -21.88 -6.27
C PRO A 975 -24.26 -23.11 -7.14
N ARG A 976 -23.31 -22.97 -8.07
CA ARG A 976 -22.89 -24.01 -9.03
C ARG A 976 -21.38 -24.11 -9.02
N TRP A 977 -20.87 -25.28 -9.40
CA TRP A 977 -19.43 -25.44 -9.60
C TRP A 977 -19.00 -24.84 -10.93
N THR A 978 -17.95 -24.03 -10.89
CA THR A 978 -17.36 -23.36 -12.05
C THR A 978 -15.89 -23.75 -12.20
N PRO A 979 -15.31 -23.69 -13.41
CA PRO A 979 -13.91 -24.03 -13.66
C PRO A 979 -12.93 -23.34 -12.71
N ILE A 980 -11.85 -24.02 -12.37
CA ILE A 980 -10.80 -23.58 -11.46
C ILE A 980 -9.44 -24.08 -11.97
N TYR A 981 -8.35 -23.38 -11.68
CA TYR A 981 -6.99 -23.82 -12.03
C TYR A 981 -6.69 -25.21 -11.46
N ALA A 982 -6.05 -26.06 -12.26
CA ALA A 982 -5.93 -27.50 -11.99
C ALA A 982 -5.37 -27.88 -10.59
N PRO A 983 -4.35 -27.19 -10.02
CA PRO A 983 -3.87 -27.50 -8.66
C PRO A 983 -4.91 -27.27 -7.56
N LEU A 984 -5.89 -26.39 -7.78
CA LEU A 984 -6.96 -26.08 -6.82
C LEU A 984 -8.21 -26.95 -7.00
N SER A 985 -8.21 -27.87 -7.98
CA SER A 985 -9.36 -28.77 -8.24
C SER A 985 -9.81 -29.59 -7.03
N ARG A 986 -8.87 -29.93 -6.12
CA ARG A 986 -9.14 -30.69 -4.88
C ARG A 986 -10.11 -30.00 -3.91
N ILE A 987 -10.35 -28.68 -4.04
CA ILE A 987 -11.36 -27.95 -3.26
C ILE A 987 -12.77 -28.55 -3.42
N ALA A 988 -13.06 -29.22 -4.54
CA ALA A 988 -14.31 -29.97 -4.74
C ALA A 988 -14.56 -31.03 -3.63
N GLY A 989 -13.49 -31.60 -3.05
CA GLY A 989 -13.55 -32.52 -1.91
C GLY A 989 -14.06 -31.88 -0.62
N VAL A 990 -13.83 -30.57 -0.42
CA VAL A 990 -14.30 -29.85 0.79
C VAL A 990 -15.82 -29.81 0.86
N ALA A 991 -16.52 -29.63 -0.26
CA ALA A 991 -17.98 -29.62 -0.30
C ALA A 991 -18.63 -31.01 -0.18
N THR A 992 -17.86 -32.08 -0.41
CA THR A 992 -18.36 -33.46 -0.58
C THR A 992 -17.88 -34.43 0.50
N CYS A 993 -17.14 -33.93 1.50
CA CYS A 993 -16.64 -34.73 2.62
C CYS A 993 -17.72 -35.08 3.66
N LYS A 994 -17.48 -36.11 4.48
CA LYS A 994 -18.47 -36.61 5.46
C LYS A 994 -18.81 -35.56 6.51
N MET A 995 -17.85 -34.73 6.91
CA MET A 995 -18.06 -33.64 7.89
C MET A 995 -19.08 -32.59 7.43
N ILE A 996 -19.05 -32.15 6.16
CA ILE A 996 -20.07 -31.22 5.62
C ILE A 996 -21.47 -31.82 5.68
N LEU A 997 -21.58 -33.12 5.41
CA LEU A 997 -22.86 -33.79 5.36
C LEU A 997 -23.42 -34.05 6.76
N GLN A 998 -22.56 -34.29 7.75
CA GLN A 998 -22.93 -34.27 9.16
C GLN A 998 -23.47 -32.89 9.59
N ILE A 999 -22.83 -31.79 9.16
CA ILE A 999 -23.31 -30.42 9.41
C ILE A 999 -24.68 -30.18 8.75
N ILE A 1000 -24.84 -30.49 7.46
CA ILE A 1000 -26.12 -30.31 6.74
C ILE A 1000 -27.22 -31.18 7.37
N ARG A 1001 -26.92 -32.43 7.77
CA ARG A 1001 -27.87 -33.32 8.45
C ARG A 1001 -28.31 -32.74 9.81
N ALA A 1002 -27.39 -32.15 10.58
CA ALA A 1002 -27.72 -31.49 11.85
C ALA A 1002 -28.62 -30.25 11.63
N VAL A 1003 -28.32 -29.40 10.65
CA VAL A 1003 -29.17 -28.24 10.29
C VAL A 1003 -30.58 -28.70 9.90
N LEU A 1004 -30.70 -29.70 9.03
CA LEU A 1004 -31.99 -30.25 8.60
C LEU A 1004 -32.77 -30.88 9.77
N PHE A 1005 -32.09 -31.56 10.69
CA PHE A 1005 -32.69 -32.14 11.89
C PHE A 1005 -33.30 -31.06 12.79
N TYR A 1006 -32.55 -29.99 13.11
CA TYR A 1006 -33.08 -28.90 13.95
C TYR A 1006 -34.19 -28.10 13.27
N ALA A 1007 -34.15 -27.95 11.94
CA ALA A 1007 -35.19 -27.29 11.16
C ALA A 1007 -36.51 -28.10 11.10
N VAL A 1008 -36.43 -29.43 11.15
CA VAL A 1008 -37.60 -30.33 11.12
C VAL A 1008 -38.22 -30.53 12.51
N LEU A 1009 -37.48 -30.30 13.60
CA LEU A 1009 -37.93 -30.58 14.98
C LEU A 1009 -38.88 -29.55 15.60
N ASN A 1010 -38.96 -28.32 15.08
CA ASN A 1010 -39.60 -27.20 15.78
C ASN A 1010 -40.82 -26.66 15.03
N ASP A 1011 -42.02 -26.81 15.61
CA ASP A 1011 -43.29 -26.24 15.08
C ASP A 1011 -43.31 -24.69 15.02
N LYS A 1012 -42.28 -24.02 15.56
CA LYS A 1012 -42.09 -22.57 15.49
C LYS A 1012 -40.71 -22.25 14.88
N PRO A 1013 -40.63 -21.59 13.71
CA PRO A 1013 -39.34 -21.28 13.09
C PRO A 1013 -38.49 -20.28 13.91
N SER A 1014 -39.11 -19.42 14.72
CA SER A 1014 -38.43 -18.42 15.57
C SER A 1014 -37.68 -19.01 16.77
N GLU A 1015 -38.03 -20.22 17.21
CA GLU A 1015 -37.42 -20.90 18.36
C GLU A 1015 -36.36 -21.95 17.92
N SER A 1016 -36.25 -22.21 16.61
CA SER A 1016 -35.34 -23.20 16.02
C SER A 1016 -33.84 -22.87 16.18
N ARG A 1017 -33.00 -23.93 16.29
CA ARG A 1017 -31.53 -23.85 16.13
C ARG A 1017 -31.08 -23.76 14.66
N ALA A 1018 -32.02 -23.88 13.73
CA ALA A 1018 -31.84 -23.76 12.28
C ALA A 1018 -33.05 -23.02 11.67
N PRO A 1019 -33.14 -21.69 11.80
CA PRO A 1019 -34.09 -20.88 11.06
C PRO A 1019 -33.71 -20.80 9.57
N ASP A 1020 -34.58 -20.23 8.73
CA ASP A 1020 -34.39 -20.08 7.28
C ASP A 1020 -33.01 -19.52 6.89
N THR A 1021 -32.48 -18.56 7.64
CA THR A 1021 -31.16 -17.94 7.36
C THR A 1021 -29.98 -18.91 7.53
N VAL A 1022 -30.17 -20.04 8.22
CA VAL A 1022 -29.21 -21.16 8.34
C VAL A 1022 -29.56 -22.28 7.36
N LEU A 1023 -30.85 -22.59 7.25
CA LEU A 1023 -31.37 -23.66 6.39
C LEU A 1023 -31.10 -23.41 4.90
N ILE A 1024 -31.26 -22.16 4.44
CA ILE A 1024 -31.02 -21.76 3.05
C ILE A 1024 -29.56 -21.98 2.65
N PRO A 1025 -28.53 -21.47 3.37
CA PRO A 1025 -27.13 -21.80 3.12
C PRO A 1025 -26.84 -23.32 3.16
N ALA A 1026 -27.44 -24.09 4.07
CA ALA A 1026 -27.23 -25.53 4.11
C ALA A 1026 -27.78 -26.26 2.86
N LEU A 1027 -28.98 -25.90 2.40
CA LEU A 1027 -29.58 -26.42 1.17
C LEU A 1027 -28.81 -25.95 -0.08
N HIS A 1028 -28.26 -24.74 -0.06
CA HIS A 1028 -27.42 -24.20 -1.14
C HIS A 1028 -26.06 -24.90 -1.21
N LEU A 1029 -25.42 -25.16 -0.06
CA LEU A 1029 -24.19 -25.96 0.01
C LEU A 1029 -24.42 -27.40 -0.45
N PHE A 1030 -25.56 -28.01 -0.07
CA PHE A 1030 -25.94 -29.32 -0.58
C PHE A 1030 -26.16 -29.30 -2.11
N SER A 1031 -26.84 -28.27 -2.63
CA SER A 1031 -27.00 -28.07 -4.08
C SER A 1031 -25.65 -28.00 -4.80
N LEU A 1032 -24.68 -27.26 -4.23
CA LEU A 1032 -23.33 -27.13 -4.78
C LEU A 1032 -22.57 -28.46 -4.75
N ALA A 1033 -22.70 -29.25 -3.68
CA ALA A 1033 -22.08 -30.56 -3.55
C ALA A 1033 -22.65 -31.58 -4.57
N LEU A 1034 -23.96 -31.56 -4.81
CA LEU A 1034 -24.60 -32.37 -5.86
C LEU A 1034 -24.18 -31.90 -7.27
N ASP A 1035 -24.05 -30.60 -7.50
CA ASP A 1035 -23.58 -30.02 -8.77
C ASP A 1035 -22.13 -30.43 -9.09
N ILE A 1036 -21.25 -30.41 -8.08
CA ILE A 1036 -19.87 -30.95 -8.14
C ILE A 1036 -19.90 -32.43 -8.55
N CYS A 1037 -20.72 -33.24 -7.88
CA CYS A 1037 -20.79 -34.68 -8.15
C CYS A 1037 -21.33 -34.99 -9.55
N PHE A 1038 -22.30 -34.20 -10.04
CA PHE A 1038 -22.81 -34.32 -11.40
C PHE A 1038 -21.71 -34.03 -12.43
N GLN A 1039 -20.99 -32.91 -12.32
CA GLN A 1039 -19.91 -32.55 -13.25
C GLN A 1039 -18.71 -33.51 -13.17
N LEU A 1040 -18.41 -34.09 -12.00
CA LEU A 1040 -17.38 -35.14 -11.85
C LEU A 1040 -17.78 -36.45 -12.54
N ARG A 1041 -19.08 -36.82 -12.46
CA ARG A 1041 -19.63 -38.01 -13.12
C ARG A 1041 -19.63 -37.88 -14.63
N GLU A 1042 -20.15 -36.77 -15.18
CA GLU A 1042 -20.17 -36.52 -16.63
C GLU A 1042 -18.77 -36.50 -17.26
N SER A 1043 -17.78 -35.97 -16.52
CA SER A 1043 -16.43 -35.82 -17.06
C SER A 1043 -15.53 -37.06 -16.97
N ASN A 1044 -16.00 -38.17 -16.36
CA ASN A 1044 -15.25 -39.43 -16.16
C ASN A 1044 -13.89 -39.27 -15.43
N LYS A 1045 -13.65 -38.15 -14.74
CA LYS A 1045 -12.31 -37.76 -14.25
C LYS A 1045 -11.87 -38.38 -12.92
N LEU A 1046 -12.72 -39.13 -12.21
CA LEU A 1046 -12.43 -39.57 -10.83
C LEU A 1046 -12.84 -41.03 -10.50
N LEU A 1047 -12.91 -41.92 -11.49
CA LEU A 1047 -13.13 -43.37 -11.26
C LEU A 1047 -11.83 -44.16 -10.96
N SER A 1048 -10.72 -43.48 -10.65
CA SER A 1048 -9.40 -44.09 -10.44
C SER A 1048 -8.76 -43.84 -9.06
N TYR A 1049 -9.37 -43.02 -8.21
CA TYR A 1049 -8.78 -42.63 -6.90
C TYR A 1049 -9.77 -42.65 -5.71
N VAL A 1050 -11.06 -42.86 -5.96
CA VAL A 1050 -12.09 -43.14 -4.95
C VAL A 1050 -12.83 -44.39 -5.44
N GLY A 1051 -13.21 -45.29 -4.53
CA GLY A 1051 -13.96 -46.50 -4.88
C GLY A 1051 -15.35 -46.20 -5.43
N ASP A 1052 -16.05 -47.26 -5.88
CA ASP A 1052 -17.25 -47.18 -6.75
C ASP A 1052 -18.48 -46.41 -6.20
N SER A 1053 -18.43 -45.86 -4.99
CA SER A 1053 -19.49 -45.05 -4.38
C SER A 1053 -19.02 -43.62 -4.04
N LEU A 1054 -19.79 -42.63 -4.51
CA LEU A 1054 -19.59 -41.23 -4.13
C LEU A 1054 -19.96 -41.05 -2.64
N PRO A 1055 -19.04 -40.59 -1.76
CA PRO A 1055 -19.27 -40.54 -0.31
C PRO A 1055 -20.54 -39.79 0.11
N ILE A 1056 -20.90 -38.75 -0.64
CA ILE A 1056 -22.11 -37.95 -0.40
C ILE A 1056 -23.41 -38.72 -0.60
N LEU A 1057 -23.47 -39.65 -1.53
CA LEU A 1057 -24.69 -40.41 -1.84
C LEU A 1057 -24.82 -41.62 -0.90
N ALA A 1058 -23.70 -42.25 -0.54
CA ALA A 1058 -23.65 -43.24 0.53
C ALA A 1058 -24.05 -42.65 1.90
N PHE A 1059 -23.61 -41.44 2.23
CA PHE A 1059 -24.03 -40.75 3.47
C PHE A 1059 -25.49 -40.23 3.39
N ALA A 1060 -26.01 -39.93 2.20
CA ALA A 1060 -27.39 -39.48 2.06
C ALA A 1060 -28.43 -40.55 2.48
N THR A 1061 -28.06 -41.83 2.33
CA THR A 1061 -28.83 -43.01 2.77
C THR A 1061 -28.39 -43.54 4.15
N GLU A 1062 -27.28 -43.06 4.73
CA GLU A 1062 -26.79 -43.47 6.07
C GLU A 1062 -27.76 -43.05 7.19
N GLU A 1063 -28.37 -44.04 7.82
CA GLU A 1063 -29.32 -43.88 8.94
C GLU A 1063 -28.62 -43.88 10.29
N VAL A 1064 -29.09 -43.04 11.22
CA VAL A 1064 -28.51 -42.91 12.57
C VAL A 1064 -29.56 -43.16 13.66
N ALA A 1065 -29.16 -43.95 14.65
CA ALA A 1065 -30.02 -44.45 15.73
C ALA A 1065 -30.38 -43.39 16.79
N ASP A 1066 -29.63 -42.29 16.91
CA ASP A 1066 -29.86 -41.27 17.96
C ASP A 1066 -31.24 -40.58 17.84
N GLY A 1067 -31.90 -40.65 16.67
CA GLY A 1067 -33.28 -40.18 16.49
C GLY A 1067 -34.32 -40.88 17.38
N LEU A 1068 -34.04 -42.13 17.79
CA LEU A 1068 -34.93 -42.96 18.61
C LEU A 1068 -35.25 -42.34 19.98
N ALA A 1069 -34.37 -41.48 20.51
CA ALA A 1069 -34.56 -40.81 21.80
C ALA A 1069 -35.74 -39.81 21.80
N TYR A 1070 -36.17 -39.34 20.63
CA TYR A 1070 -37.21 -38.32 20.48
C TYR A 1070 -38.47 -38.80 19.74
N GLY A 1071 -38.65 -40.12 19.59
CA GLY A 1071 -39.83 -40.71 18.95
C GLY A 1071 -39.84 -40.64 17.41
N PHE A 1072 -38.76 -40.15 16.81
CA PHE A 1072 -38.51 -40.28 15.37
C PHE A 1072 -37.81 -41.62 15.10
N GLY A 1073 -38.04 -42.18 13.91
CA GLY A 1073 -37.42 -43.44 13.50
C GLY A 1073 -35.95 -43.30 13.11
N GLU A 1074 -35.47 -44.23 12.30
CA GLU A 1074 -34.15 -44.15 11.67
C GLU A 1074 -34.08 -42.90 10.76
N LEU A 1075 -33.17 -41.96 11.08
CA LEU A 1075 -33.05 -40.69 10.38
C LEU A 1075 -31.82 -40.69 9.45
N SER A 1076 -32.10 -40.52 8.16
CA SER A 1076 -31.14 -40.28 7.08
C SER A 1076 -31.25 -38.83 6.57
N LEU A 1077 -30.30 -38.41 5.73
CA LEU A 1077 -30.39 -37.10 5.07
C LEU A 1077 -31.64 -37.01 4.17
N LEU A 1078 -31.95 -38.09 3.45
CA LEU A 1078 -33.12 -38.18 2.56
C LEU A 1078 -34.44 -38.15 3.32
N SER A 1079 -34.56 -38.83 4.48
CA SER A 1079 -35.81 -38.79 5.26
C SER A 1079 -36.06 -37.39 5.84
N LEU A 1080 -35.02 -36.70 6.32
CA LEU A 1080 -35.13 -35.31 6.79
C LEU A 1080 -35.55 -34.34 5.68
N LEU A 1081 -34.98 -34.46 4.47
CA LEU A 1081 -35.41 -33.65 3.30
C LEU A 1081 -36.88 -33.93 2.92
N VAL A 1082 -37.31 -35.20 2.95
CA VAL A 1082 -38.72 -35.57 2.70
C VAL A 1082 -39.66 -35.02 3.78
N MET A 1083 -39.24 -34.98 5.05
CA MET A 1083 -40.00 -34.34 6.14
C MET A 1083 -40.07 -32.83 5.97
N LEU A 1084 -38.94 -32.16 5.69
CA LEU A 1084 -38.87 -30.72 5.46
C LEU A 1084 -39.81 -30.25 4.33
N LYS A 1085 -39.89 -31.04 3.25
CA LYS A 1085 -40.83 -30.82 2.15
C LYS A 1085 -42.30 -30.93 2.58
N LYS A 1086 -42.62 -31.90 3.44
CA LYS A 1086 -43.99 -32.13 3.96
C LYS A 1086 -44.43 -31.01 4.91
N LEU A 1087 -43.51 -30.42 5.67
CA LEU A 1087 -43.74 -29.22 6.48
C LEU A 1087 -44.09 -28.02 5.58
N HIS A 1088 -43.15 -27.58 4.72
CA HIS A 1088 -43.32 -26.37 3.91
C HIS A 1088 -44.46 -26.44 2.88
N LYS A 1089 -44.89 -27.64 2.46
CA LYS A 1089 -46.11 -27.80 1.65
C LYS A 1089 -47.38 -27.41 2.43
N ARG A 1090 -47.39 -27.59 3.75
CA ARG A 1090 -48.57 -27.38 4.61
C ARG A 1090 -48.84 -25.89 4.87
N ASP A 1091 -47.79 -25.10 5.06
CA ASP A 1091 -47.93 -23.68 5.38
C ASP A 1091 -48.31 -22.84 4.14
N GLY A 1092 -47.82 -23.24 2.95
CA GLY A 1092 -48.11 -22.58 1.68
C GLY A 1092 -49.59 -22.59 1.24
N GLU A 1093 -50.42 -23.43 1.85
CA GLU A 1093 -51.88 -23.44 1.62
C GLU A 1093 -52.62 -22.35 2.43
N SER A 1094 -51.93 -21.63 3.34
CA SER A 1094 -52.55 -20.68 4.28
C SER A 1094 -52.40 -19.18 3.94
N LEU A 1095 -51.32 -18.77 3.25
CA LEU A 1095 -51.06 -17.35 2.96
C LEU A 1095 -50.35 -17.13 1.61
N ALA A 1096 -51.15 -16.94 0.56
CA ALA A 1096 -50.67 -16.73 -0.81
C ALA A 1096 -50.26 -15.27 -1.10
N ASP A 1097 -49.17 -14.80 -0.49
CA ASP A 1097 -48.58 -13.48 -0.79
C ASP A 1097 -47.57 -13.55 -1.94
N ALA A 1098 -47.52 -12.51 -2.77
CA ALA A 1098 -46.89 -12.48 -4.09
C ALA A 1098 -45.37 -12.22 -4.05
N GLY A 1099 -44.65 -12.99 -3.22
CA GLY A 1099 -43.19 -12.90 -3.09
C GLY A 1099 -42.53 -13.98 -2.24
N SER A 1100 -43.27 -14.99 -1.75
CA SER A 1100 -42.74 -16.00 -0.84
C SER A 1100 -41.69 -16.93 -1.47
N CYS A 1101 -40.78 -17.42 -0.62
CA CYS A 1101 -39.72 -18.35 -1.03
C CYS A 1101 -40.27 -19.78 -1.06
N ASP A 1102 -40.52 -20.33 -2.24
CA ASP A 1102 -40.95 -21.73 -2.40
C ASP A 1102 -39.79 -22.71 -2.11
N LEU A 1103 -39.59 -22.98 -0.83
CA LEU A 1103 -38.62 -23.96 -0.34
C LEU A 1103 -39.04 -25.40 -0.68
N SER A 1104 -40.33 -25.66 -0.91
CA SER A 1104 -40.87 -26.99 -1.22
C SER A 1104 -40.41 -27.48 -2.59
N SER A 1105 -40.40 -26.63 -3.62
CA SER A 1105 -39.85 -26.98 -4.94
C SER A 1105 -38.32 -27.01 -4.95
N LEU A 1106 -37.63 -26.18 -4.16
CA LEU A 1106 -36.17 -26.30 -4.00
C LEU A 1106 -35.79 -27.67 -3.42
N VAL A 1107 -36.42 -28.08 -2.32
CA VAL A 1107 -36.20 -29.41 -1.72
C VAL A 1107 -36.63 -30.53 -2.65
N GLU A 1108 -37.69 -30.35 -3.45
CA GLU A 1108 -38.07 -31.32 -4.49
C GLU A 1108 -36.97 -31.53 -5.54
N ASN A 1109 -36.40 -30.43 -6.05
CA ASN A 1109 -35.34 -30.48 -7.06
C ASN A 1109 -34.06 -31.11 -6.51
N LEU A 1110 -33.74 -30.90 -5.23
CA LEU A 1110 -32.62 -31.56 -4.56
C LEU A 1110 -32.84 -33.06 -4.40
N LEU A 1111 -34.03 -33.49 -3.98
CA LEU A 1111 -34.40 -34.91 -3.90
C LEU A 1111 -34.37 -35.60 -5.27
N LYS A 1112 -34.83 -34.92 -6.33
CA LYS A 1112 -34.75 -35.39 -7.73
C LYS A 1112 -33.30 -35.58 -8.18
N LYS A 1113 -32.43 -34.59 -7.98
CA LYS A 1113 -30.97 -34.70 -8.25
C LYS A 1113 -30.29 -35.87 -7.51
N CYS A 1114 -30.65 -36.12 -6.25
CA CYS A 1114 -30.08 -37.26 -5.49
C CYS A 1114 -30.42 -38.61 -6.14
N ALA A 1115 -31.66 -38.76 -6.62
CA ALA A 1115 -32.12 -39.97 -7.29
C ALA A 1115 -31.53 -40.16 -8.71
N GLU A 1116 -31.27 -39.08 -9.42
CA GLU A 1116 -30.59 -39.11 -10.74
C GLU A 1116 -29.11 -39.50 -10.61
N LEU A 1117 -28.46 -39.14 -9.50
CA LEU A 1117 -27.05 -39.40 -9.25
C LEU A 1117 -26.74 -40.82 -8.75
N ASP A 1118 -27.59 -41.41 -7.91
CA ASP A 1118 -27.37 -42.76 -7.34
C ASP A 1118 -28.65 -43.61 -7.20
N SER A 1119 -28.49 -44.91 -7.43
CA SER A 1119 -29.58 -45.89 -7.38
C SER A 1119 -30.00 -46.25 -5.95
N SER A 1120 -29.09 -46.20 -4.96
CA SER A 1120 -29.48 -46.42 -3.55
C SER A 1120 -30.35 -45.26 -3.02
N CYS A 1121 -29.99 -44.02 -3.37
CA CYS A 1121 -30.81 -42.83 -3.13
C CYS A 1121 -32.19 -42.97 -3.80
N MET A 1122 -32.23 -43.43 -5.05
CA MET A 1122 -33.49 -43.67 -5.76
C MET A 1122 -34.37 -44.71 -5.05
N THR A 1123 -33.81 -45.85 -4.64
CA THR A 1123 -34.55 -46.91 -3.94
C THR A 1123 -35.05 -46.45 -2.56
N LYS A 1124 -34.24 -45.71 -1.79
CA LYS A 1124 -34.69 -45.15 -0.49
C LYS A 1124 -35.77 -44.08 -0.70
N LEU A 1125 -35.69 -43.26 -1.75
CA LEU A 1125 -36.71 -42.27 -2.09
C LEU A 1125 -38.04 -42.91 -2.52
N GLN A 1126 -38.01 -44.06 -3.23
CA GLN A 1126 -39.21 -44.85 -3.54
C GLN A 1126 -39.95 -45.32 -2.27
N GLN A 1127 -39.22 -45.65 -1.21
CA GLN A 1127 -39.81 -46.06 0.08
C GLN A 1127 -40.39 -44.85 0.84
N LEU A 1128 -39.70 -43.70 0.84
CA LEU A 1128 -40.05 -42.53 1.65
C LEU A 1128 -41.10 -41.59 1.01
N ALA A 1129 -41.12 -41.51 -0.33
CA ALA A 1129 -41.95 -40.58 -1.11
C ALA A 1129 -42.18 -41.07 -2.57
N PRO A 1130 -42.91 -42.19 -2.78
CA PRO A 1130 -43.09 -42.79 -4.12
C PRO A 1130 -43.74 -41.85 -5.16
N GLU A 1131 -44.55 -40.89 -4.72
CA GLU A 1131 -45.16 -39.85 -5.57
C GLU A 1131 -44.12 -39.06 -6.39
N LEU A 1132 -42.97 -38.74 -5.79
CA LEU A 1132 -41.92 -37.95 -6.45
C LEU A 1132 -41.19 -38.75 -7.55
N VAL A 1133 -41.13 -40.07 -7.38
CA VAL A 1133 -40.42 -40.98 -8.29
C VAL A 1133 -41.22 -41.22 -9.56
N ASN A 1134 -42.54 -41.40 -9.43
CA ASN A 1134 -43.43 -41.59 -10.58
C ASN A 1134 -43.40 -40.40 -11.55
N GLN A 1135 -43.14 -39.18 -11.06
CA GLN A 1135 -42.96 -38.00 -11.92
C GLN A 1135 -41.66 -38.04 -12.73
N LEU A 1136 -40.54 -38.48 -12.14
CA LEU A 1136 -39.26 -38.65 -12.85
C LEU A 1136 -39.39 -39.68 -13.98
N SER A 1137 -40.05 -40.81 -13.71
CA SER A 1137 -40.31 -41.84 -14.72
C SER A 1137 -41.17 -41.34 -15.89
N GLN A 1138 -42.05 -40.35 -15.65
CA GLN A 1138 -42.87 -39.74 -16.69
C GLN A 1138 -42.15 -38.63 -17.47
N SER A 1139 -41.21 -37.89 -16.86
CA SER A 1139 -40.43 -36.87 -17.59
C SER A 1139 -39.46 -37.50 -18.59
N ALA A 1140 -38.83 -38.63 -18.25
CA ALA A 1140 -37.90 -39.33 -19.11
C ALA A 1140 -38.50 -39.82 -20.45
N LEU A 1141 -39.81 -40.06 -20.50
CA LEU A 1141 -40.52 -40.58 -21.69
C LEU A 1141 -40.99 -39.50 -22.68
N ASN A 1142 -40.80 -38.20 -22.36
CA ASN A 1142 -41.33 -37.09 -23.16
C ASN A 1142 -40.27 -36.31 -23.96
N ILE A 1143 -39.07 -36.87 -24.15
CA ILE A 1143 -37.97 -36.18 -24.85
C ILE A 1143 -38.08 -36.34 -26.39
N ASP A 1144 -38.57 -37.48 -26.89
CA ASP A 1144 -38.76 -37.73 -28.32
C ASP A 1144 -40.18 -37.38 -28.82
N MET A 1145 -40.48 -36.07 -28.89
CA MET A 1145 -41.33 -35.41 -29.92
C MET A 1145 -41.65 -33.96 -29.50
N GLY A 1146 -40.89 -32.97 -30.02
CA GLY A 1146 -41.06 -31.56 -29.63
C GLY A 1146 -40.71 -30.48 -30.65
N SER A 1147 -40.31 -30.84 -31.88
CA SER A 1147 -39.88 -29.86 -32.89
C SER A 1147 -41.04 -29.38 -33.78
N SER A 1148 -41.86 -28.46 -33.26
CA SER A 1148 -42.78 -27.63 -34.06
C SER A 1148 -43.07 -26.32 -33.34
N GLY A 1149 -42.88 -25.19 -34.04
CA GLY A 1149 -42.93 -23.86 -33.44
C GLY A 1149 -44.33 -23.28 -33.29
N SER A 1150 -44.55 -22.48 -32.24
CA SER A 1150 -45.67 -21.54 -32.15
C SER A 1150 -45.21 -20.17 -31.65
N ALA A 1151 -46.02 -19.13 -31.87
CA ALA A 1151 -45.50 -17.77 -32.01
C ALA A 1151 -45.23 -16.99 -30.71
N SER A 1152 -44.03 -16.39 -30.66
CA SER A 1152 -43.76 -15.03 -30.15
C SER A 1152 -44.39 -14.63 -28.81
N ASP A 1153 -43.80 -15.09 -27.70
CA ASP A 1153 -44.10 -14.51 -26.38
C ASP A 1153 -43.57 -13.07 -26.22
N GLY A 1154 -42.62 -12.66 -27.09
CA GLY A 1154 -42.07 -11.31 -27.13
C GLY A 1154 -43.10 -10.22 -27.51
N GLU A 1155 -44.03 -10.52 -28.43
CA GLU A 1155 -45.04 -9.55 -28.85
C GLU A 1155 -46.12 -9.32 -27.79
N LYS A 1156 -46.52 -10.36 -27.04
CA LYS A 1156 -47.44 -10.23 -25.89
C LYS A 1156 -46.84 -9.32 -24.81
N ARG A 1157 -45.54 -9.43 -24.56
CA ARG A 1157 -44.81 -8.54 -23.62
C ARG A 1157 -44.71 -7.11 -24.15
N LYS A 1158 -44.39 -6.90 -25.44
CA LYS A 1158 -44.39 -5.57 -26.10
C LYS A 1158 -45.78 -4.91 -26.08
N ALA A 1159 -46.85 -5.69 -26.26
CA ALA A 1159 -48.23 -5.20 -26.19
C ALA A 1159 -48.59 -4.71 -24.77
N LYS A 1160 -48.34 -5.52 -23.72
CA LYS A 1160 -48.57 -5.11 -22.32
C LYS A 1160 -47.75 -3.87 -21.92
N ALA A 1161 -46.52 -3.73 -22.40
CA ALA A 1161 -45.70 -2.54 -22.18
C ALA A 1161 -46.32 -1.28 -22.81
N ARG A 1162 -46.71 -1.35 -24.09
CA ARG A 1162 -47.40 -0.25 -24.79
C ARG A 1162 -48.74 0.10 -24.13
N GLN A 1163 -49.50 -0.89 -23.65
CA GLN A 1163 -50.77 -0.67 -22.95
C GLN A 1163 -50.59 0.08 -21.62
N ARG A 1164 -49.55 -0.27 -20.83
CA ARG A 1164 -49.17 0.47 -19.61
C ARG A 1164 -48.74 1.91 -19.93
N GLN A 1165 -47.91 2.10 -20.96
CA GLN A 1165 -47.46 3.44 -21.38
C GLN A 1165 -48.61 4.31 -21.89
N ALA A 1166 -49.56 3.73 -22.63
CA ALA A 1166 -50.79 4.41 -23.07
C ALA A 1166 -51.70 4.77 -21.89
N ALA A 1167 -51.84 3.91 -20.88
CA ALA A 1167 -52.61 4.22 -19.67
C ALA A 1167 -52.00 5.38 -18.85
N ILE A 1168 -50.66 5.44 -18.75
CA ILE A 1168 -49.95 6.56 -18.10
C ILE A 1168 -50.17 7.86 -18.87
N MET A 1169 -50.01 7.86 -20.20
CA MET A 1169 -50.28 9.05 -21.02
C MET A 1169 -51.76 9.46 -21.02
N ALA A 1170 -52.70 8.52 -20.90
CA ALA A 1170 -54.11 8.81 -20.72
C ALA A 1170 -54.40 9.47 -19.36
N LYS A 1171 -53.76 8.99 -18.28
CA LYS A 1171 -53.85 9.64 -16.96
C LYS A 1171 -53.26 11.05 -16.98
N MET A 1172 -52.06 11.23 -17.55
CA MET A 1172 -51.43 12.56 -17.68
C MET A 1172 -52.29 13.53 -18.50
N ARG A 1173 -52.90 13.08 -19.60
CA ARG A 1173 -53.86 13.90 -20.36
C ARG A 1173 -55.12 14.23 -19.55
N ALA A 1174 -55.67 13.27 -18.81
CA ALA A 1174 -56.83 13.53 -17.97
C ALA A 1174 -56.53 14.58 -16.88
N GLU A 1175 -55.35 14.53 -16.26
CA GLU A 1175 -54.92 15.52 -15.27
C GLU A 1175 -54.60 16.88 -15.91
N GLN A 1176 -53.96 16.93 -17.08
CA GLN A 1176 -53.75 18.17 -17.84
C GLN A 1176 -55.06 18.82 -18.31
N SER A 1177 -56.02 18.05 -18.81
CA SER A 1177 -57.35 18.57 -19.17
C SER A 1177 -58.13 19.06 -17.94
N LYS A 1178 -57.97 18.41 -16.78
CA LYS A 1178 -58.58 18.84 -15.52
C LYS A 1178 -57.95 20.15 -14.99
N PHE A 1179 -56.64 20.34 -15.21
CA PHE A 1179 -55.92 21.56 -14.89
C PHE A 1179 -56.34 22.73 -15.81
N LEU A 1180 -56.37 22.52 -17.14
CA LEU A 1180 -56.85 23.54 -18.09
C LEU A 1180 -58.29 23.97 -17.80
N ALA A 1181 -59.19 23.01 -17.55
CA ALA A 1181 -60.57 23.29 -17.16
C ALA A 1181 -60.73 24.05 -15.83
N SER A 1182 -59.69 24.09 -14.98
CA SER A 1182 -59.67 24.90 -13.75
C SER A 1182 -59.14 26.33 -13.96
N ILE A 1183 -58.45 26.59 -15.07
CA ILE A 1183 -57.97 27.93 -15.45
C ILE A 1183 -59.06 28.71 -16.18
N ASP A 1184 -59.77 28.06 -17.12
CA ASP A 1184 -60.86 28.68 -17.88
C ASP A 1184 -62.08 29.06 -17.02
N SER A 1185 -62.16 28.57 -15.77
CA SER A 1185 -63.27 28.85 -14.84
C SER A 1185 -63.11 30.10 -13.97
N SER A 1186 -61.98 30.80 -14.01
CA SER A 1186 -61.68 31.93 -13.10
C SER A 1186 -60.94 33.06 -13.80
N GLY A 1187 -61.68 33.92 -14.52
CA GLY A 1187 -61.09 34.88 -15.47
C GLY A 1187 -61.89 36.16 -15.78
N GLU A 1188 -62.60 36.77 -14.83
CA GLU A 1188 -63.09 38.17 -14.94
C GLU A 1188 -63.07 38.90 -13.59
N GLY A 1189 -62.94 40.24 -13.60
CA GLY A 1189 -63.52 41.09 -12.54
C GLY A 1189 -62.61 41.82 -11.54
N LEU A 1190 -61.98 42.92 -11.98
CA LEU A 1190 -61.78 44.21 -11.27
C LEU A 1190 -61.46 44.30 -9.74
N SER A 1191 -60.31 44.96 -9.49
CA SER A 1191 -60.11 46.13 -8.60
C SER A 1191 -60.22 46.09 -7.05
N SER A 1192 -59.14 46.64 -6.46
CA SER A 1192 -59.10 47.68 -5.39
C SER A 1192 -59.28 47.36 -3.90
N ALA A 1193 -58.33 47.94 -3.14
CA ALA A 1193 -58.47 48.67 -1.88
C ALA A 1193 -58.27 47.95 -0.52
N GLU A 1194 -57.20 48.42 0.14
CA GLU A 1194 -57.15 48.88 1.53
C GLU A 1194 -56.92 47.90 2.70
N GLU A 1195 -56.43 48.51 3.78
CA GLU A 1195 -55.84 47.91 4.98
C GLU A 1195 -56.86 47.86 6.13
N VAL A 1196 -56.55 47.11 7.19
CA VAL A 1196 -56.28 47.66 8.54
C VAL A 1196 -56.08 46.51 9.53
N THR A 1197 -55.08 46.66 10.41
CA THR A 1197 -54.81 45.75 11.53
C THR A 1197 -55.56 46.20 12.79
N GLN A 1198 -56.01 45.25 13.64
CA GLN A 1198 -55.71 45.32 15.08
C GLN A 1198 -56.00 44.04 15.90
N SER A 1199 -55.19 43.93 16.95
CA SER A 1199 -55.28 43.18 18.22
C SER A 1199 -56.62 43.33 18.98
N VAL A 1200 -56.99 42.52 19.99
CA VAL A 1200 -56.47 41.29 20.63
C VAL A 1200 -57.58 40.70 21.51
N ALA A 1201 -57.67 39.37 21.66
CA ALA A 1201 -58.19 38.70 22.87
C ALA A 1201 -57.81 37.21 22.87
N THR A 1202 -57.41 36.67 24.03
CA THR A 1202 -57.15 35.24 24.25
C THR A 1202 -58.39 34.53 24.78
N ASN A 1203 -58.65 33.31 24.31
CA ASN A 1203 -59.38 32.29 25.06
C ASN A 1203 -58.88 30.90 24.67
N GLU A 1204 -58.76 29.99 25.63
CA GLU A 1204 -58.24 28.64 25.42
C GLU A 1204 -59.37 27.65 25.07
N THR A 1205 -59.26 27.00 23.92
CA THR A 1205 -59.97 25.76 23.61
C THR A 1205 -59.08 24.89 22.73
N GLN A 1206 -58.95 23.61 23.08
CA GLN A 1206 -58.18 22.64 22.29
C GLN A 1206 -58.96 22.26 21.02
N GLU A 1207 -58.35 22.45 19.85
CA GLU A 1207 -58.74 21.75 18.63
C GLU A 1207 -57.49 21.32 17.84
N SER A 1208 -57.59 20.21 17.12
CA SER A 1208 -56.43 19.43 16.70
C SER A 1208 -55.73 19.98 15.46
N ALA A 1209 -54.42 20.26 15.60
CA ALA A 1209 -53.52 20.28 14.46
C ALA A 1209 -53.58 18.91 13.76
N ARG A 1210 -53.66 18.91 12.43
CA ARG A 1210 -53.60 17.68 11.62
C ARG A 1210 -52.15 17.44 11.20
N ASP A 1211 -51.59 16.32 11.60
CA ASP A 1211 -50.22 15.96 11.24
C ASP A 1211 -50.05 15.84 9.72
N VAL A 1212 -49.00 16.47 9.20
CA VAL A 1212 -48.62 16.45 7.78
C VAL A 1212 -47.32 15.67 7.64
N CYS A 1213 -47.26 14.73 6.70
CA CYS A 1213 -46.06 13.90 6.52
C CYS A 1213 -44.85 14.74 6.06
N SER A 1214 -43.83 14.86 6.90
CA SER A 1214 -42.62 15.67 6.67
C SER A 1214 -41.77 15.27 5.45
N LEU A 1215 -42.07 14.14 4.81
CA LEU A 1215 -41.35 13.62 3.63
C LEU A 1215 -42.06 13.89 2.30
N CYS A 1216 -43.37 14.19 2.30
CA CYS A 1216 -44.14 14.40 1.07
C CYS A 1216 -45.20 15.50 1.13
N HIS A 1217 -45.51 16.04 2.32
CA HIS A 1217 -46.52 17.05 2.59
C HIS A 1217 -47.96 16.73 2.13
N ASP A 1218 -48.25 15.47 1.77
CA ASP A 1218 -49.59 15.00 1.41
C ASP A 1218 -50.44 14.75 2.67
N THR A 1219 -51.62 15.39 2.73
CA THR A 1219 -52.60 15.27 3.82
C THR A 1219 -53.54 14.06 3.69
N THR A 1220 -53.36 13.23 2.65
CA THR A 1220 -54.26 12.13 2.29
C THR A 1220 -53.62 10.74 2.26
N SER A 1221 -52.33 10.63 2.62
CA SER A 1221 -51.62 9.34 2.68
C SER A 1221 -52.25 8.37 3.67
N LYS A 1222 -52.45 7.10 3.23
CA LYS A 1222 -53.05 6.01 4.02
C LYS A 1222 -52.10 4.83 4.24
N ILE A 1223 -50.79 5.09 4.27
CA ILE A 1223 -49.76 4.05 4.49
C ILE A 1223 -49.20 4.19 5.91
N PRO A 1224 -49.32 3.17 6.79
CA PRO A 1224 -48.94 3.26 8.20
C PRO A 1224 -47.42 3.10 8.40
N LEU A 1225 -46.66 4.13 8.03
CA LEU A 1225 -45.21 4.25 8.28
C LEU A 1225 -44.84 5.61 8.90
N SER A 1226 -45.79 6.23 9.60
CA SER A 1226 -45.65 7.56 10.24
C SER A 1226 -45.46 7.53 11.76
N PHE A 1227 -45.26 6.36 12.37
CA PHE A 1227 -44.98 6.20 13.80
C PHE A 1227 -43.70 5.39 14.04
N LEU A 1228 -42.56 6.09 14.11
CA LEU A 1228 -41.36 5.81 14.95
C LEU A 1228 -40.11 6.54 14.39
N ILE A 1229 -39.86 7.78 14.83
CA ILE A 1229 -38.53 8.20 15.33
C ILE A 1229 -38.75 9.28 16.39
N HIS A 1230 -38.65 8.90 17.68
CA HIS A 1230 -37.96 9.70 18.69
C HIS A 1230 -37.80 8.88 19.99
N LEU A 1231 -36.63 8.26 20.13
CA LEU A 1231 -35.95 8.12 21.41
C LEU A 1231 -34.46 8.10 21.10
N GLN A 1232 -33.68 8.83 21.89
CA GLN A 1232 -32.22 8.82 21.83
C GLN A 1232 -31.72 7.76 22.83
N VAL A 1233 -30.79 6.93 22.39
CA VAL A 1233 -29.43 6.71 22.93
C VAL A 1233 -28.63 6.12 21.78
#